data_AF-A0A2T4T8J7-F1
#
_entry.id   AF-A0A2T4T8J7-F1
#
_cell.length_a   1.000
_cell.length_b   1.000
_cell.length_c   1.000
_cell.angle_alpha   90.00
_cell.angle_beta   90.00
_cell.angle_gamma   90.00
#
_symmetry.space_group_name_H-M   'P 1'
#
loop_
_entity.id
_entity.type
_entity.pdbx_description
1 polymer ?
#
loop_
_entity_poly.entity_id
_entity_poly.type
_entity_poly.pdbx_seq_one_letter_code
_entity_poly.pdbx_strand_id
1 'polypeptide(L)'
;MGLGLSFCTTALGQGTDAVERVLNQFTAGINTGRVSVDSIKADSGRTLVYASTNFSYVSFNRAKCDAIISRVKAVLPANNADNEVHVITGGVDIRDLIPRYLRPKADKPAVFTQDKTVPLVRNLSRPYTPTRGLEGRHIAMWQSHGLYFEPGRQRWQWQRGRMFQTVEDKYTQQYVLPYLIPMLEKAGAYVLTPRERDTNPHEVIVDNDGQLASSPYTETDGDKPWTTGDGPGFAYMRQEYKEFENPFHDGTYRMAETTTNSGRAGEIKWSPRIAVSRPYAVYVAYQSLPNSTTQALYTVRHKGGSTRFSVNQQMGGGTWIYLGTFDFDAGTRGCVTLTNYSKEKGTVVTADAVRFGGGMGNIARRADGDSIAYNGKTDRQSGYHPRNAWQPRMDYPYETSGYPRYLEGARYYMQWAGIPDSVYSPSHGKDDYRDDYKNRGPWVNYLLGGTKAWPEGKGLRIPIDLSFAFHSDAGTVYGDSIIGTLGIYMVNRYGGKFADGTSRQINHDLCDLVQSQIVNDIRTLYEPKWTRRGMWNQSYFEAWTPRVPAMLLELLSHENFADMRYGADPRFQFTVSRAIYKGMLRFLSDNYGTDYVVQPLPVKDFALQLAKGDKVLLTWQPVDDPLEATAKAEKYIVYTRQGDGDWDNGVVVKKPQHTVTIAPDQVVSFKVCALNKGGESFPSEILSAGIASAATAKPVLVINGFDRISAPDDFRSADDEQAGFLADDDNGVPYREMISYTGKMKEFRRAIPWTDDDASGYGDSQSNYERIVVKGNTFDYPALHGRSLLKAGYSFVSAGRDAALALRLFDSERFCAVDLILGKNKQTKMGRIGAVKGLDFKTFPKPLQQAITTYCQAGGRIFVSGSYVATDLWQNPIAKADKEDIAFARKILKYQWRNDKASTEGEITTVVSPLTDKRLRMEYFNRPNEQSYVVESPDAIAPADPCAYTAFRYPENNKSAGVVFGGNETDRWRTVVLGFPFEAVKGEAQRDELMKMVMEYLRNKE
;
A
#
# COMPACT_ATOMS: atom_id res chain seq x y z
N MET A 1 32.70 37.41 -37.13
CA MET A 1 34.16 37.48 -37.33
C MET A 1 34.79 36.40 -36.48
N GLY A 2 35.57 35.53 -37.12
CA GLY A 2 36.06 34.29 -36.51
C GLY A 2 37.25 34.48 -35.57
N LEU A 3 37.29 33.62 -34.56
CA LEU A 3 38.48 33.20 -33.84
C LEU A 3 38.40 31.68 -33.79
N GLY A 4 39.10 31.03 -34.72
CA GLY A 4 39.28 29.59 -34.72
C GLY A 4 40.25 29.19 -33.62
N LEU A 5 39.75 28.51 -32.58
CA LEU A 5 40.58 27.71 -31.69
C LEU A 5 40.82 26.37 -32.38
N SER A 6 42.07 26.17 -32.80
CA SER A 6 42.55 24.90 -33.35
C SER A 6 42.60 23.87 -32.22
N PHE A 7 41.65 22.93 -32.21
CA PHE A 7 41.75 21.75 -31.35
C PHE A 7 42.75 20.78 -31.96
N CYS A 8 43.83 20.49 -31.24
CA CYS A 8 44.69 19.36 -31.58
C CYS A 8 43.98 18.07 -31.16
N THR A 9 43.16 17.51 -32.06
CA THR A 9 42.64 16.15 -31.89
C THR A 9 43.80 15.16 -32.12
N THR A 10 44.41 14.69 -31.04
CA THR A 10 45.24 13.49 -31.10
C THR A 10 44.38 12.31 -31.51
N ALA A 11 44.85 11.54 -32.50
CA ALA A 11 44.17 10.37 -33.02
C ALA A 11 43.85 9.35 -31.91
N LEU A 12 42.65 8.77 -31.98
CA LEU A 12 42.21 7.61 -31.21
C LEU A 12 43.30 6.52 -31.26
N GLY A 13 43.89 6.14 -30.12
CA GLY A 13 44.74 4.94 -30.12
C GLY A 13 45.58 4.67 -28.87
N GLN A 14 46.03 5.66 -28.11
CA GLN A 14 46.86 5.42 -26.92
C GLN A 14 46.18 5.92 -25.64
N GLY A 15 45.65 4.98 -24.85
CA GLY A 15 45.14 5.20 -23.49
C GLY A 15 43.63 4.97 -23.30
N THR A 16 42.82 4.99 -24.35
CA THR A 16 41.35 4.82 -24.26
C THR A 16 40.96 3.48 -23.65
N ASP A 17 41.53 2.36 -24.11
CA ASP A 17 41.23 1.02 -23.59
C ASP A 17 41.59 0.86 -22.12
N ALA A 18 42.69 1.50 -21.68
CA ALA A 18 43.11 1.45 -20.29
C ALA A 18 42.15 2.26 -19.40
N VAL A 19 41.73 3.44 -19.86
CA VAL A 19 40.72 4.25 -19.17
C VAL A 19 39.38 3.53 -19.13
N GLU A 20 38.92 2.93 -20.24
CA GLU A 20 37.70 2.11 -20.29
C GLU A 20 37.74 0.98 -19.25
N ARG A 21 38.84 0.23 -19.16
CA ARG A 21 39.02 -0.81 -18.14
C ARG A 21 38.89 -0.25 -16.73
N VAL A 22 39.45 0.93 -16.46
CA VAL A 22 39.30 1.61 -15.15
C VAL A 22 37.84 1.97 -14.90
N LEU A 23 37.16 2.64 -15.83
CA LEU A 23 35.77 3.08 -15.64
C LEU A 23 34.81 1.90 -15.40
N ASN A 24 34.95 0.81 -16.17
CA ASN A 24 34.11 -0.39 -16.02
C ASN A 24 34.33 -1.13 -14.68
N GLN A 25 35.43 -0.90 -13.94
CA GLN A 25 35.57 -1.44 -12.58
C GLN A 25 34.61 -0.77 -11.59
N PHE A 26 34.16 0.45 -11.87
CA PHE A 26 33.25 1.21 -11.01
C PHE A 26 31.77 0.98 -11.33
N THR A 27 31.45 0.14 -12.31
CA THR A 27 30.07 -0.25 -12.66
C THR A 27 29.66 -1.60 -12.06
N ALA A 28 30.52 -2.24 -11.25
CA ALA A 28 30.23 -3.52 -10.62
C ALA A 28 28.91 -3.49 -9.83
N GLY A 29 28.01 -4.44 -10.12
CA GLY A 29 26.68 -4.49 -9.52
C GLY A 29 25.69 -3.48 -10.11
N ILE A 30 25.99 -2.84 -11.24
CA ILE A 30 25.08 -1.96 -11.97
C ILE A 30 24.97 -2.48 -13.40
N ASN A 31 23.74 -2.65 -13.89
CA ASN A 31 23.50 -2.99 -15.28
C ASN A 31 23.55 -1.73 -16.13
N THR A 32 24.77 -1.28 -16.44
CA THR A 32 25.04 -0.14 -17.33
C THR A 32 25.29 -0.56 -18.78
N GLY A 33 25.55 -1.83 -19.05
CA GLY A 33 26.31 -2.24 -20.24
C GLY A 33 27.78 -1.80 -20.17
N ARG A 34 28.56 -2.05 -21.23
CA ARG A 34 29.97 -1.61 -21.31
C ARG A 34 30.04 -0.09 -21.40
N VAL A 35 30.86 0.54 -20.56
CA VAL A 35 31.21 1.96 -20.66
C VAL A 35 32.36 2.11 -21.66
N SER A 36 32.16 2.92 -22.69
CA SER A 36 33.19 3.28 -23.67
C SER A 36 33.74 4.68 -23.42
N VAL A 37 34.92 4.98 -23.95
CA VAL A 37 35.51 6.32 -23.97
C VAL A 37 35.49 6.84 -25.40
N ASP A 38 34.67 7.85 -25.65
CA ASP A 38 34.45 8.42 -26.98
C ASP A 38 35.67 9.25 -27.42
N SER A 39 36.24 10.05 -26.50
CA SER A 39 37.45 10.84 -26.77
C SER A 39 38.15 11.28 -25.49
N ILE A 40 39.45 11.57 -25.59
CA ILE A 40 40.23 12.24 -24.55
C ILE A 40 40.79 13.51 -25.17
N LYS A 41 40.51 14.68 -24.58
CA LYS A 41 41.00 15.98 -25.05
C LYS A 41 41.85 16.63 -23.96
N ALA A 42 43.06 17.05 -24.31
CA ALA A 42 43.91 17.82 -23.42
C ALA A 42 44.04 19.25 -23.94
N ASP A 43 43.86 20.24 -23.07
CA ASP A 43 44.04 21.66 -23.37
C ASP A 43 44.40 22.42 -22.09
N SER A 44 45.41 23.28 -22.16
CA SER A 44 45.71 24.30 -21.14
C SER A 44 45.75 23.77 -19.69
N GLY A 45 46.45 22.66 -19.45
CA GLY A 45 46.60 22.05 -18.12
C GLY A 45 45.40 21.21 -17.65
N ARG A 46 44.41 20.96 -18.51
CA ARG A 46 43.25 20.09 -18.25
C ARG A 46 43.21 18.91 -19.21
N THR A 47 42.73 17.77 -18.71
CA THR A 47 42.42 16.57 -19.51
C THR A 47 40.95 16.20 -19.32
N LEU A 48 40.18 16.26 -20.40
CA LEU A 48 38.77 15.90 -20.46
C LEU A 48 38.62 14.50 -21.05
N VAL A 49 38.11 13.56 -20.28
CA VAL A 49 37.79 12.19 -20.69
C VAL A 49 36.30 12.09 -20.92
N TYR A 50 35.86 11.91 -22.17
CA TYR A 50 34.45 11.78 -22.52
C TYR A 50 34.06 10.30 -22.53
N ALA A 51 33.32 9.88 -21.51
CA ALA A 51 32.77 8.54 -21.38
C ALA A 51 31.32 8.48 -21.85
N SER A 52 30.90 7.31 -22.31
CA SER A 52 29.54 7.05 -22.73
C SER A 52 28.51 7.35 -21.63
N THR A 53 27.30 7.77 -22.02
CA THR A 53 26.24 8.25 -21.12
C THR A 53 25.86 7.24 -20.03
N ASN A 54 25.99 5.95 -20.28
CA ASN A 54 25.68 4.91 -19.28
C ASN A 54 26.61 4.93 -18.05
N PHE A 55 27.76 5.61 -18.08
CA PHE A 55 28.57 5.82 -16.88
C PHE A 55 27.91 6.78 -15.88
N SER A 56 27.03 7.68 -16.34
CA SER A 56 26.24 8.56 -15.48
C SER A 56 25.25 7.82 -14.57
N TYR A 57 25.01 6.52 -14.80
CA TYR A 57 24.11 5.70 -13.98
C TYR A 57 24.76 5.26 -12.65
N VAL A 58 26.06 5.47 -12.51
CA VAL A 58 26.77 5.22 -11.25
C VAL A 58 26.37 6.28 -10.24
N SER A 59 25.97 5.88 -9.03
CA SER A 59 25.80 6.83 -7.92
C SER A 59 27.18 7.30 -7.45
N PHE A 60 27.45 8.60 -7.58
CA PHE A 60 28.74 9.21 -7.26
C PHE A 60 28.77 9.84 -5.87
N ASN A 61 29.94 9.79 -5.24
CA ASN A 61 30.28 10.56 -4.05
C ASN A 61 31.74 11.04 -4.18
N ARG A 62 32.18 11.95 -3.30
CA ARG A 62 33.51 12.57 -3.38
C ARG A 62 34.63 11.53 -3.44
N ALA A 63 34.62 10.56 -2.51
CA ALA A 63 35.64 9.51 -2.44
C ALA A 63 35.67 8.64 -3.71
N LYS A 64 34.50 8.32 -4.28
CA LYS A 64 34.40 7.55 -5.52
C LYS A 64 34.92 8.35 -6.72
N CYS A 65 34.54 9.62 -6.84
CA CYS A 65 35.06 10.50 -7.89
C CYS A 65 36.58 10.62 -7.79
N ASP A 66 37.12 10.91 -6.60
CA ASP A 66 38.56 11.02 -6.37
C ASP A 66 39.31 9.73 -6.75
N ALA A 67 38.75 8.57 -6.40
CA ALA A 67 39.30 7.27 -6.77
C ALA A 67 39.27 7.02 -8.29
N ILE A 68 38.17 7.37 -8.96
CA ILE A 68 38.07 7.27 -10.43
C ILE A 68 39.11 8.17 -11.07
N ILE A 69 39.15 9.44 -10.68
CA ILE A 69 40.06 10.45 -11.23
C ILE A 69 41.51 10.03 -11.04
N SER A 70 41.89 9.56 -9.84
CA SER A 70 43.23 9.08 -9.54
C SER A 70 43.63 7.87 -10.41
N ARG A 71 42.74 6.87 -10.55
CA ARG A 71 43.02 5.69 -11.38
C ARG A 71 43.04 5.99 -12.87
N VAL A 72 42.20 6.91 -13.34
CA VAL A 72 42.23 7.40 -14.72
C VAL A 72 43.56 8.12 -14.96
N LYS A 73 43.96 9.02 -14.05
CA LYS A 73 45.23 9.75 -14.12
C LYS A 73 46.44 8.81 -14.20
N ALA A 74 46.42 7.69 -13.47
CA ALA A 74 47.48 6.69 -13.48
C ALA A 74 47.64 5.92 -14.80
N VAL A 75 46.62 5.93 -15.68
CA VAL A 75 46.65 5.23 -16.97
C VAL A 75 46.66 6.19 -18.18
N LEU A 76 46.67 7.50 -17.93
CA LEU A 76 46.81 8.51 -18.98
C LEU A 76 48.26 8.56 -19.49
N PRO A 77 48.48 8.94 -20.77
CA PRO A 77 49.83 9.18 -21.29
C PRO A 77 50.59 10.21 -20.45
N ALA A 78 51.92 10.05 -20.30
CA ALA A 78 52.76 10.89 -19.44
C ALA A 78 52.59 12.40 -19.68
N ASN A 79 52.38 12.82 -20.93
CA ASN A 79 52.19 14.22 -21.31
C ASN A 79 50.88 14.84 -20.77
N ASN A 80 49.95 14.01 -20.28
CA ASN A 80 48.67 14.40 -19.69
C ASN A 80 48.62 14.12 -18.17
N ALA A 81 49.68 13.57 -17.60
CA ALA A 81 49.70 13.09 -16.22
C ALA A 81 49.79 14.23 -15.19
N ASP A 82 50.18 15.44 -15.58
CA ASP A 82 50.20 16.61 -14.67
C ASP A 82 48.91 17.44 -14.74
N ASN A 83 48.05 17.18 -15.72
CA ASN A 83 46.82 17.93 -15.92
C ASN A 83 45.77 17.67 -14.83
N GLU A 84 44.88 18.64 -14.63
CA GLU A 84 43.61 18.45 -13.93
C GLU A 84 42.69 17.56 -14.79
N VAL A 85 42.32 16.40 -14.25
CA VAL A 85 41.51 15.41 -14.98
C VAL A 85 40.02 15.62 -14.67
N HIS A 86 39.21 15.64 -15.72
CA HIS A 86 37.76 15.67 -15.68
C HIS A 86 37.21 14.47 -16.45
N VAL A 87 36.29 13.73 -15.85
CA VAL A 87 35.57 12.65 -16.53
C VAL A 87 34.17 13.14 -16.81
N ILE A 88 33.83 13.27 -18.09
CA ILE A 88 32.58 13.80 -18.59
C ILE A 88 31.70 12.64 -19.05
N THR A 89 30.48 12.54 -18.55
CA THR A 89 29.48 11.55 -18.99
C THR A 89 28.10 12.18 -19.02
N GLY A 90 27.30 11.86 -20.04
CA GLY A 90 26.00 12.52 -20.23
C GLY A 90 26.10 14.05 -20.41
N GLY A 91 27.27 14.54 -20.85
CA GLY A 91 27.55 15.97 -21.06
C GLY A 91 27.97 16.75 -19.81
N VAL A 92 28.16 16.11 -18.65
CA VAL A 92 28.53 16.76 -17.38
C VAL A 92 29.70 16.05 -16.69
N ASP A 93 30.45 16.76 -15.84
CA ASP A 93 31.51 16.16 -15.02
C ASP A 93 30.91 15.23 -13.96
N ILE A 94 31.55 14.08 -13.69
CA ILE A 94 31.10 13.14 -12.65
C ILE A 94 31.01 13.77 -11.25
N ARG A 95 31.77 14.83 -10.96
CA ARG A 95 31.69 15.60 -9.71
C ARG A 95 30.36 16.37 -9.61
N ASP A 96 29.80 16.80 -10.74
CA ASP A 96 28.51 17.47 -10.79
C ASP A 96 27.33 16.50 -10.67
N LEU A 97 27.58 15.21 -10.87
CA LEU A 97 26.62 14.12 -10.63
C LEU A 97 26.62 13.63 -9.18
N ILE A 98 27.43 14.20 -8.28
CA ILE A 98 27.32 13.90 -6.85
C ILE A 98 26.02 14.51 -6.34
N PRO A 99 25.06 13.70 -5.82
CA PRO A 99 23.81 14.22 -5.29
C PRO A 99 24.07 15.28 -4.23
N ARG A 100 23.30 16.37 -4.27
CA ARG A 100 23.38 17.49 -3.31
C ARG A 100 23.48 17.03 -1.85
N TYR A 101 22.66 16.04 -1.46
CA TYR A 101 22.63 15.48 -0.11
C TYR A 101 23.98 14.92 0.35
N LEU A 102 24.79 14.41 -0.58
CA LEU A 102 26.13 13.86 -0.30
C LEU A 102 27.25 14.92 -0.37
N ARG A 103 26.92 16.18 -0.67
CA ARG A 103 27.89 17.28 -0.70
C ARG A 103 28.05 17.93 0.68
N PRO A 104 29.27 18.40 1.03
CA PRO A 104 29.46 19.27 2.18
C PRO A 104 28.58 20.52 2.11
N LYS A 105 28.16 21.05 3.27
CA LYS A 105 27.27 22.23 3.33
C LYS A 105 27.79 23.43 2.53
N ALA A 106 29.10 23.64 2.51
CA ALA A 106 29.75 24.74 1.77
C ALA A 106 29.63 24.60 0.24
N ASP A 107 29.48 23.39 -0.28
CA ASP A 107 29.52 23.07 -1.71
C ASP A 107 28.11 22.82 -2.29
N LYS A 108 27.06 23.01 -1.47
CA LYS A 108 25.67 22.78 -1.86
C LYS A 108 25.17 23.93 -2.74
N PRO A 109 24.70 23.68 -3.99
CA PRO A 109 24.18 24.73 -4.87
C PRO A 109 22.91 25.43 -4.32
N ALA A 110 22.35 26.41 -5.03
CA ALA A 110 20.98 26.84 -4.71
C ALA A 110 19.98 25.72 -5.06
N VAL A 111 18.85 25.65 -4.35
CA VAL A 111 17.87 24.55 -4.49
C VAL A 111 16.44 25.07 -4.50
N PHE A 112 15.61 24.41 -5.33
CA PHE A 112 14.18 24.68 -5.38
C PHE A 112 13.50 24.32 -4.07
N THR A 113 12.71 25.26 -3.56
CA THR A 113 11.84 25.12 -2.39
C THR A 113 10.59 25.97 -2.60
N GLN A 114 9.49 25.55 -1.98
CA GLN A 114 8.26 26.30 -1.87
C GLN A 114 8.29 27.22 -0.65
N ASP A 115 7.48 28.29 -0.70
CA ASP A 115 7.30 29.17 0.43
C ASP A 115 6.54 28.47 1.57
N LYS A 116 6.89 28.82 2.81
CA LYS A 116 6.20 28.26 3.98
C LYS A 116 4.77 28.80 4.03
N THR A 117 3.79 27.91 3.89
CA THR A 117 2.37 28.24 3.89
C THR A 117 1.60 27.40 4.91
N VAL A 118 0.35 27.79 5.21
CA VAL A 118 -0.59 26.93 5.92
C VAL A 118 -0.94 25.75 5.01
N PRO A 119 -0.74 24.48 5.45
CA PRO A 119 -1.04 23.32 4.63
C PRO A 119 -2.50 23.25 4.19
N LEU A 120 -2.72 22.72 2.99
CA LEU A 120 -4.05 22.49 2.38
C LEU A 120 -5.05 21.85 3.35
N VAL A 121 -4.65 20.79 4.06
CA VAL A 121 -5.46 20.15 5.11
C VAL A 121 -4.58 19.87 6.34
N ARG A 122 -5.13 20.12 7.54
CA ARG A 122 -4.54 19.72 8.82
C ARG A 122 -5.55 18.95 9.65
N ASN A 123 -5.20 17.73 10.06
CA ASN A 123 -5.98 17.00 11.06
C ASN A 123 -5.70 17.58 12.45
N LEU A 124 -6.70 18.26 13.03
CA LEU A 124 -6.62 18.89 14.34
C LEU A 124 -6.83 17.90 15.49
N SER A 125 -7.40 16.73 15.21
CA SER A 125 -7.58 15.66 16.19
C SER A 125 -6.36 14.72 16.28
N ARG A 126 -5.42 14.81 15.34
CA ARG A 126 -4.16 14.05 15.40
C ARG A 126 -3.37 14.42 16.66
N PRO A 127 -2.96 13.46 17.52
CA PRO A 127 -2.39 13.78 18.83
C PRO A 127 -0.87 14.09 18.78
N TYR A 128 -0.31 14.30 17.58
CA TYR A 128 1.12 14.55 17.38
C TYR A 128 1.40 15.44 16.16
N THR A 129 2.62 16.00 16.11
CA THR A 129 3.15 16.77 14.97
C THR A 129 4.55 16.25 14.60
N PRO A 130 4.79 15.79 13.36
CA PRO A 130 6.11 15.36 12.86
C PRO A 130 7.12 16.50 12.68
N THR A 131 7.78 16.93 13.76
CA THR A 131 8.71 18.08 13.71
C THR A 131 9.97 17.88 12.85
N ARG A 132 10.32 16.63 12.53
CA ARG A 132 11.47 16.23 11.68
C ARG A 132 11.07 15.22 10.59
N GLY A 133 9.77 15.22 10.25
CA GLY A 133 9.21 14.45 9.14
C GLY A 133 8.98 15.34 7.92
N LEU A 134 7.81 15.20 7.33
CA LEU A 134 7.31 15.91 6.15
C LEU A 134 6.17 16.88 6.47
N GLU A 135 6.06 17.36 7.71
CA GLU A 135 5.00 18.28 8.13
C GLU A 135 4.92 19.50 7.20
N GLY A 136 3.74 19.69 6.61
CA GLY A 136 3.43 20.81 5.73
C GLY A 136 3.98 20.70 4.31
N ARG A 137 4.42 19.51 3.90
CA ARG A 137 4.82 19.22 2.51
C ARG A 137 3.64 18.72 1.68
N HIS A 138 3.57 19.11 0.42
CA HIS A 138 2.61 18.62 -0.56
C HIS A 138 3.32 17.77 -1.61
N ILE A 139 2.88 16.52 -1.76
CA ILE A 139 3.47 15.57 -2.71
C ILE A 139 2.40 15.18 -3.72
N ALA A 140 2.71 15.33 -5.00
CA ALA A 140 1.89 14.80 -6.08
C ALA A 140 2.47 13.44 -6.51
N MET A 141 1.68 12.38 -6.49
CA MET A 141 2.17 11.06 -6.90
C MET A 141 1.09 10.18 -7.51
N TRP A 142 1.51 9.15 -8.25
CA TRP A 142 0.59 8.20 -8.87
C TRP A 142 1.21 6.83 -9.14
N GLN A 143 0.31 5.87 -9.22
CA GLN A 143 0.47 4.43 -9.43
C GLN A 143 0.34 3.99 -10.90
N SER A 144 1.28 4.32 -11.77
CA SER A 144 1.27 3.94 -13.20
C SER A 144 -0.09 4.22 -13.89
N HIS A 145 -0.40 3.42 -14.91
CA HIS A 145 -1.58 3.44 -15.77
C HIS A 145 -2.85 2.90 -15.09
N GLY A 146 -4.01 3.19 -15.69
CA GLY A 146 -5.29 2.64 -15.29
C GLY A 146 -6.13 2.20 -16.49
N LEU A 147 -7.25 1.52 -16.21
CA LEU A 147 -8.19 1.05 -17.23
C LEU A 147 -8.64 2.20 -18.13
N TYR A 148 -8.58 2.02 -19.45
CA TYR A 148 -8.99 3.02 -20.42
C TYR A 148 -9.86 2.40 -21.53
N PHE A 149 -10.68 3.24 -22.16
CA PHE A 149 -11.45 2.87 -23.32
C PHE A 149 -10.59 2.94 -24.58
N GLU A 150 -10.54 1.87 -25.36
CA GLU A 150 -9.86 1.78 -26.64
C GLU A 150 -10.88 1.87 -27.78
N PRO A 151 -11.03 3.02 -28.46
CA PRO A 151 -12.05 3.20 -29.49
C PRO A 151 -11.89 2.24 -30.67
N GLY A 152 -10.66 1.86 -31.06
CA GLY A 152 -10.42 0.93 -32.17
C GLY A 152 -10.83 -0.51 -31.93
N ARG A 153 -10.99 -0.89 -30.66
CA ARG A 153 -11.47 -2.21 -30.25
C ARG A 153 -12.84 -2.16 -29.57
N GLN A 154 -13.40 -0.96 -29.44
CA GLN A 154 -14.66 -0.67 -28.75
C GLN A 154 -14.75 -1.37 -27.38
N ARG A 155 -13.71 -1.24 -26.55
CA ARG A 155 -13.67 -1.90 -25.24
C ARG A 155 -12.87 -1.13 -24.21
N TRP A 156 -13.21 -1.35 -22.95
CA TRP A 156 -12.36 -1.01 -21.82
C TRP A 156 -11.25 -2.06 -21.66
N GLN A 157 -10.00 -1.62 -21.54
CA GLN A 157 -8.85 -2.50 -21.43
C GLN A 157 -7.71 -1.91 -20.58
N TRP A 158 -6.82 -2.78 -20.13
CA TRP A 158 -5.58 -2.42 -19.44
C TRP A 158 -4.49 -2.01 -20.43
N GLN A 159 -3.43 -1.38 -19.92
CA GLN A 159 -2.25 -1.07 -20.72
C GLN A 159 -1.48 -2.34 -21.11
N ARG A 160 -1.41 -3.31 -20.18
CA ARG A 160 -0.63 -4.56 -20.25
C ARG A 160 -1.50 -5.81 -20.14
N GLY A 161 -0.91 -6.93 -20.53
CA GLY A 161 -1.44 -8.27 -20.34
C GLY A 161 -1.57 -8.68 -18.87
N ARG A 162 -2.43 -9.66 -18.60
CA ARG A 162 -2.65 -10.21 -17.25
C ARG A 162 -1.59 -11.25 -16.97
N MET A 163 -0.50 -10.84 -16.34
CA MET A 163 0.65 -11.70 -16.10
C MET A 163 0.88 -11.92 -14.60
N PHE A 164 1.20 -13.16 -14.24
CA PHE A 164 1.55 -13.56 -12.87
C PHE A 164 0.52 -13.10 -11.83
N GLN A 165 -0.76 -13.31 -12.13
CA GLN A 165 -1.92 -13.02 -11.28
C GLN A 165 -2.20 -11.53 -11.04
N THR A 166 -1.59 -10.64 -11.83
CA THR A 166 -1.78 -9.19 -11.74
C THR A 166 -1.74 -8.54 -13.14
N VAL A 167 -1.83 -7.22 -13.18
CA VAL A 167 -1.48 -6.34 -14.32
C VAL A 167 -0.80 -5.10 -13.75
N GLU A 168 0.11 -4.45 -14.49
CA GLU A 168 0.85 -3.25 -14.02
C GLU A 168 -0.07 -2.19 -13.39
N ASP A 169 -1.17 -1.89 -14.09
CA ASP A 169 -2.16 -0.86 -13.76
C ASP A 169 -2.76 -1.04 -12.35
N LYS A 170 -2.78 -2.29 -11.84
CA LYS A 170 -3.21 -2.63 -10.48
C LYS A 170 -2.03 -2.94 -9.56
N TYR A 171 -0.95 -3.48 -10.09
CA TYR A 171 0.21 -3.95 -9.33
C TYR A 171 0.89 -2.82 -8.57
N THR A 172 1.17 -1.70 -9.23
CA THR A 172 1.84 -0.55 -8.61
C THR A 172 0.97 0.10 -7.52
N GLN A 173 -0.36 0.00 -7.63
CA GLN A 173 -1.30 0.47 -6.61
C GLN A 173 -1.11 -0.24 -5.27
N GLN A 174 -0.75 -1.53 -5.30
CA GLN A 174 -0.53 -2.33 -4.10
C GLN A 174 0.66 -1.82 -3.26
N TYR A 175 1.59 -1.07 -3.86
CA TYR A 175 2.66 -0.36 -3.14
C TYR A 175 2.20 1.01 -2.65
N VAL A 176 1.55 1.76 -3.52
CA VAL A 176 1.26 3.17 -3.31
C VAL A 176 0.16 3.38 -2.27
N LEU A 177 -1.01 2.76 -2.44
CA LEU A 177 -2.19 3.03 -1.62
C LEU A 177 -2.06 2.44 -0.19
N PRO A 178 -1.66 1.17 0.01
CA PRO A 178 -1.60 0.58 1.35
C PRO A 178 -0.35 0.95 2.16
N TYR A 179 0.75 1.36 1.49
CA TYR A 179 2.04 1.57 2.16
C TYR A 179 2.60 2.98 2.00
N LEU A 180 2.94 3.39 0.77
CA LEU A 180 3.71 4.61 0.55
C LEU A 180 2.94 5.88 0.94
N ILE A 181 1.68 6.02 0.52
CA ILE A 181 0.85 7.17 0.89
C ILE A 181 0.68 7.25 2.42
N PRO A 182 0.28 6.18 3.13
CA PRO A 182 0.21 6.22 4.58
C PRO A 182 1.54 6.58 5.27
N MET A 183 2.69 6.12 4.76
CA MET A 183 4.00 6.53 5.31
C MET A 183 4.24 8.02 5.14
N LEU A 184 3.95 8.60 3.97
CA LEU A 184 4.13 10.04 3.73
C LEU A 184 3.18 10.88 4.59
N GLU A 185 1.91 10.50 4.67
CA GLU A 185 0.89 11.22 5.45
C GLU A 185 1.14 11.15 6.97
N LYS A 186 1.57 9.99 7.48
CA LYS A 186 1.97 9.84 8.89
C LYS A 186 3.24 10.61 9.23
N ALA A 187 4.05 10.95 8.24
CA ALA A 187 5.21 11.83 8.37
C ALA A 187 4.79 13.31 8.27
N GLY A 188 3.54 13.62 7.96
CA GLY A 188 3.00 14.98 7.94
C GLY A 188 2.83 15.60 6.55
N ALA A 189 3.11 14.85 5.48
CA ALA A 189 2.82 15.31 4.12
C ALA A 189 1.31 15.26 3.84
N TYR A 190 0.86 16.07 2.88
CA TYR A 190 -0.43 15.91 2.22
C TYR A 190 -0.19 15.39 0.81
N VAL A 191 -0.75 14.23 0.49
CA VAL A 191 -0.50 13.54 -0.79
C VAL A 191 -1.71 13.68 -1.72
N LEU A 192 -1.46 14.11 -2.96
CA LEU A 192 -2.46 14.20 -4.02
C LEU A 192 -2.21 13.13 -5.08
N THR A 193 -3.29 12.52 -5.56
CA THR A 193 -3.28 11.53 -6.65
C THR A 193 -4.17 11.99 -7.81
N PRO A 194 -3.74 11.79 -9.08
CA PRO A 194 -4.54 12.06 -10.27
C PRO A 194 -5.57 10.95 -10.58
N ARG A 195 -5.59 9.89 -9.77
CA ARG A 195 -6.54 8.77 -9.81
C ARG A 195 -7.25 8.69 -8.45
N GLU A 196 -8.45 8.11 -8.44
CA GLU A 196 -9.17 7.81 -7.20
C GLU A 196 -8.32 6.91 -6.30
N ARG A 197 -8.26 7.22 -5.00
CA ARG A 197 -7.44 6.52 -4.00
C ARG A 197 -8.26 5.61 -3.09
N ASP A 198 -9.56 5.80 -3.01
CA ASP A 198 -10.46 4.94 -2.23
C ASP A 198 -10.88 3.73 -3.05
N THR A 199 -10.59 2.55 -2.50
CA THR A 199 -10.87 1.26 -3.13
C THR A 199 -12.32 0.81 -2.92
N ASN A 200 -13.09 1.55 -2.11
CA ASN A 200 -14.50 1.27 -1.86
C ASN A 200 -15.37 1.60 -3.09
N PRO A 201 -16.08 0.61 -3.67
CA PRO A 201 -16.93 0.82 -4.85
C PRO A 201 -18.24 1.56 -4.55
N HIS A 202 -18.58 1.77 -3.28
CA HIS A 202 -19.76 2.54 -2.90
C HIS A 202 -19.42 4.02 -2.75
N GLU A 203 -20.34 4.87 -3.18
CA GLU A 203 -20.23 6.31 -3.06
C GLU A 203 -21.57 6.92 -2.63
N VAL A 204 -21.49 7.94 -1.79
CA VAL A 204 -22.60 8.81 -1.43
C VAL A 204 -22.13 10.24 -1.54
N ILE A 205 -22.86 11.08 -2.25
CA ILE A 205 -22.61 12.52 -2.36
C ILE A 205 -23.74 13.25 -1.65
N VAL A 206 -23.43 14.26 -0.86
CA VAL A 206 -24.40 15.18 -0.27
C VAL A 206 -24.01 16.57 -0.74
N ASP A 207 -24.98 17.34 -1.23
CA ASP A 207 -24.77 18.57 -1.99
C ASP A 207 -25.95 19.54 -1.77
N ASN A 208 -25.74 20.84 -2.01
CA ASN A 208 -26.78 21.86 -1.93
C ASN A 208 -27.62 22.00 -3.21
N ASP A 209 -27.13 21.54 -4.37
CA ASP A 209 -27.81 21.73 -5.67
C ASP A 209 -28.44 20.46 -6.27
N GLY A 210 -27.89 19.28 -5.96
CA GLY A 210 -28.15 18.06 -6.75
C GLY A 210 -29.48 17.33 -6.51
N GLN A 211 -30.12 16.88 -7.59
CA GLN A 211 -31.27 15.95 -7.55
C GLN A 211 -30.89 14.49 -7.24
N LEU A 212 -29.70 14.03 -7.65
CA LEU A 212 -29.19 12.67 -7.36
C LEU A 212 -28.39 12.61 -6.06
N ALA A 213 -28.04 13.76 -5.48
CA ALA A 213 -27.34 13.82 -4.21
C ALA A 213 -28.22 13.27 -3.08
N SER A 214 -27.59 12.59 -2.14
CA SER A 214 -28.24 12.14 -0.91
C SER A 214 -28.61 13.36 -0.05
N SER A 215 -29.77 13.27 0.59
CA SER A 215 -30.30 14.24 1.56
C SER A 215 -30.31 13.61 2.97
N PRO A 216 -30.17 14.38 4.07
CA PRO A 216 -30.24 15.85 4.16
C PRO A 216 -28.92 16.62 4.10
N TYR A 217 -29.01 17.75 3.39
CA TYR A 217 -28.17 18.93 3.49
C TYR A 217 -28.91 20.01 4.29
N THR A 218 -28.26 20.64 5.27
CA THR A 218 -28.89 21.68 6.11
C THR A 218 -27.93 22.83 6.43
N GLU A 219 -28.45 24.06 6.41
CA GLU A 219 -27.76 25.28 6.82
C GLU A 219 -28.38 25.84 8.11
N THR A 220 -27.57 26.42 8.98
CA THR A 220 -28.01 27.22 10.12
C THR A 220 -27.20 28.49 10.16
N ASP A 221 -27.88 29.64 10.14
CA ASP A 221 -27.23 30.93 10.19
C ASP A 221 -26.72 31.27 11.59
N GLY A 222 -25.59 31.96 11.61
CA GLY A 222 -25.03 32.60 12.79
C GLY A 222 -25.33 34.10 12.81
N ASP A 223 -24.38 34.90 13.30
CA ASP A 223 -24.41 36.36 13.15
C ASP A 223 -24.06 36.83 11.73
N LYS A 224 -23.48 35.93 10.92
CA LYS A 224 -23.22 36.09 9.49
C LYS A 224 -24.01 35.01 8.73
N PRO A 225 -24.96 35.38 7.84
CA PRO A 225 -25.79 34.41 7.14
C PRO A 225 -25.01 33.69 6.04
N TRP A 226 -25.43 32.47 5.72
CA TRP A 226 -24.99 31.76 4.52
C TRP A 226 -25.75 32.26 3.29
N THR A 227 -25.01 32.57 2.22
CA THR A 227 -25.59 33.03 0.95
C THR A 227 -25.03 32.23 -0.22
N THR A 228 -25.73 32.22 -1.35
CA THR A 228 -25.17 31.69 -2.60
C THR A 228 -24.01 32.59 -3.03
N GLY A 229 -22.86 31.99 -3.34
CA GLY A 229 -21.73 32.72 -3.90
C GLY A 229 -21.85 32.92 -5.41
N ASP A 230 -21.07 33.86 -5.94
CA ASP A 230 -21.00 34.13 -7.37
C ASP A 230 -20.01 33.18 -8.04
N GLY A 231 -20.49 32.34 -8.97
CA GLY A 231 -19.68 31.39 -9.74
C GLY A 231 -20.17 29.95 -9.66
N PRO A 232 -19.56 29.04 -10.42
CA PRO A 232 -20.00 27.65 -10.46
C PRO A 232 -19.55 26.88 -9.20
N GLY A 233 -20.35 25.88 -8.83
CA GLY A 233 -20.01 24.83 -7.89
C GLY A 233 -20.28 23.44 -8.48
N PHE A 234 -20.08 22.42 -7.67
CA PHE A 234 -20.41 21.05 -8.02
C PHE A 234 -21.92 20.83 -8.00
N ALA A 235 -22.43 20.01 -8.91
CA ALA A 235 -23.76 19.43 -8.76
C ALA A 235 -23.81 17.99 -9.27
N TYR A 236 -24.39 17.08 -8.47
CA TYR A 236 -24.58 15.69 -8.92
C TYR A 236 -25.87 15.55 -9.74
N MET A 237 -25.78 15.87 -11.03
CA MET A 237 -26.94 15.95 -11.92
C MET A 237 -27.16 14.70 -12.79
N ARG A 238 -26.11 13.90 -13.02
CA ARG A 238 -26.13 12.75 -13.95
C ARG A 238 -25.49 11.52 -13.33
N GLN A 239 -26.03 10.33 -13.62
CA GLN A 239 -25.39 9.06 -13.25
C GLN A 239 -24.16 8.75 -14.11
N GLU A 240 -24.16 9.23 -15.35
CA GLU A 240 -23.07 9.08 -16.32
C GLU A 240 -22.74 10.43 -16.96
N TYR A 241 -21.45 10.71 -17.13
CA TYR A 241 -20.94 11.92 -17.78
C TYR A 241 -20.32 11.57 -19.12
N LYS A 242 -20.63 12.35 -20.15
CA LYS A 242 -20.24 12.10 -21.54
C LYS A 242 -19.36 13.24 -22.03
N GLU A 243 -18.52 12.92 -23.02
CA GLU A 243 -17.64 13.89 -23.66
C GLU A 243 -16.85 14.73 -22.62
N PHE A 244 -17.01 16.05 -22.62
CA PHE A 244 -16.33 16.99 -21.73
C PHE A 244 -17.28 17.62 -20.70
N GLU A 245 -18.39 16.94 -20.37
CA GLU A 245 -19.25 17.37 -19.26
C GLU A 245 -18.45 17.40 -17.96
N ASN A 246 -18.54 18.51 -17.22
CA ASN A 246 -17.82 18.75 -15.98
C ASN A 246 -18.83 19.09 -14.85
N PRO A 247 -18.95 18.23 -13.82
CA PRO A 247 -19.92 18.44 -12.75
C PRO A 247 -19.66 19.69 -11.90
N PHE A 248 -18.43 20.23 -11.90
CA PHE A 248 -18.06 21.47 -11.20
C PHE A 248 -18.44 22.75 -11.97
N HIS A 249 -19.23 22.62 -13.04
CA HIS A 249 -19.83 23.74 -13.77
C HIS A 249 -21.37 23.75 -13.72
N ASP A 250 -21.98 22.73 -13.10
CA ASP A 250 -23.43 22.52 -13.13
C ASP A 250 -24.14 23.08 -11.88
N GLY A 251 -23.41 23.37 -10.80
CA GLY A 251 -23.96 23.76 -9.49
C GLY A 251 -23.60 25.17 -9.04
N THR A 252 -23.86 25.44 -7.76
CA THR A 252 -23.56 26.65 -7.02
C THR A 252 -22.73 26.31 -5.78
N TYR A 253 -22.24 27.32 -5.08
CA TYR A 253 -21.59 27.13 -3.79
C TYR A 253 -22.16 28.12 -2.77
N ARG A 254 -21.98 27.80 -1.50
CA ARG A 254 -22.40 28.61 -0.36
C ARG A 254 -21.22 29.38 0.21
N MET A 255 -21.47 30.56 0.76
CA MET A 255 -20.45 31.35 1.43
C MET A 255 -21.00 32.12 2.63
N ALA A 256 -20.14 32.37 3.61
CA ALA A 256 -20.42 33.25 4.74
C ALA A 256 -19.14 33.99 5.17
N GLU A 257 -19.30 35.21 5.66
CA GLU A 257 -18.21 35.91 6.35
C GLU A 257 -17.82 35.14 7.63
N THR A 258 -16.53 35.13 7.95
CA THR A 258 -16.06 34.47 9.18
C THR A 258 -16.48 35.22 10.43
N THR A 259 -16.74 34.47 11.50
CA THR A 259 -16.90 35.02 12.84
C THR A 259 -15.81 34.50 13.78
N THR A 260 -15.33 35.36 14.68
CA THR A 260 -14.37 34.97 15.73
C THR A 260 -15.05 34.47 17.00
N ASN A 261 -16.39 34.55 17.06
CA ASN A 261 -17.19 34.05 18.18
C ASN A 261 -17.81 32.71 17.82
N SER A 262 -17.25 31.61 18.34
CA SER A 262 -17.74 30.25 18.06
C SER A 262 -19.19 30.01 18.48
N GLY A 263 -19.72 30.76 19.46
CA GLY A 263 -21.12 30.64 19.90
C GLY A 263 -22.12 31.35 18.99
N ARG A 264 -21.64 32.10 17.99
CA ARG A 264 -22.45 32.77 16.96
C ARG A 264 -22.13 32.28 15.56
N ALA A 265 -21.35 31.20 15.43
CA ALA A 265 -21.01 30.63 14.14
C ALA A 265 -22.23 29.93 13.53
N GLY A 266 -22.48 30.18 12.25
CA GLY A 266 -23.35 29.37 11.43
C GLY A 266 -22.68 28.04 11.07
N GLU A 267 -23.50 27.05 10.70
CA GLU A 267 -23.07 25.70 10.37
C GLU A 267 -23.75 25.20 9.09
N ILE A 268 -23.00 24.50 8.26
CA ILE A 268 -23.50 23.63 7.19
C ILE A 268 -23.27 22.19 7.61
N LYS A 269 -24.26 21.32 7.38
CA LYS A 269 -24.18 19.90 7.69
C LYS A 269 -24.62 19.05 6.51
N TRP A 270 -23.75 18.10 6.16
CA TRP A 270 -23.97 17.06 5.15
C TRP A 270 -24.18 15.71 5.84
N SER A 271 -25.35 15.10 5.71
CA SER A 271 -25.70 13.82 6.36
C SER A 271 -25.94 12.72 5.30
N PRO A 272 -24.93 11.91 4.95
CA PRO A 272 -25.09 10.86 3.96
C PRO A 272 -26.02 9.74 4.45
N ARG A 273 -26.77 9.13 3.54
CA ARG A 273 -27.40 7.83 3.77
C ARG A 273 -26.45 6.71 3.30
N ILE A 274 -25.66 6.18 4.23
CA ILE A 274 -24.70 5.10 3.97
C ILE A 274 -25.45 3.78 3.76
N ALA A 275 -25.18 3.10 2.64
CA ALA A 275 -25.86 1.85 2.29
C ALA A 275 -25.27 0.62 3.00
N VAL A 276 -23.94 0.58 3.16
CA VAL A 276 -23.22 -0.58 3.71
C VAL A 276 -22.22 -0.08 4.75
N SER A 277 -22.19 -0.71 5.93
CA SER A 277 -21.18 -0.37 6.95
C SER A 277 -19.78 -0.78 6.48
N ARG A 278 -18.86 0.18 6.35
CA ARG A 278 -17.45 -0.02 5.92
C ARG A 278 -16.66 1.30 6.04
N PRO A 279 -15.34 1.29 5.77
CA PRO A 279 -14.57 2.51 5.63
C PRO A 279 -14.98 3.30 4.36
N TYR A 280 -15.12 4.62 4.47
CA TYR A 280 -15.32 5.54 3.35
C TYR A 280 -14.29 6.67 3.41
N ALA A 281 -13.60 6.95 2.31
CA ALA A 281 -12.88 8.21 2.16
C ALA A 281 -13.87 9.37 2.15
N VAL A 282 -13.52 10.46 2.83
CA VAL A 282 -14.32 11.68 2.88
C VAL A 282 -13.60 12.78 2.13
N TYR A 283 -14.24 13.30 1.08
CA TYR A 283 -13.78 14.42 0.28
C TYR A 283 -14.73 15.60 0.45
N VAL A 284 -14.18 16.82 0.42
CA VAL A 284 -14.95 18.07 0.45
C VAL A 284 -14.65 18.89 -0.82
N ALA A 285 -15.66 19.58 -1.33
CA ALA A 285 -15.55 20.59 -2.37
C ALA A 285 -15.86 21.98 -1.80
N TYR A 286 -15.26 23.00 -2.38
CA TYR A 286 -15.49 24.42 -2.05
C TYR A 286 -14.94 25.31 -3.16
N GLN A 287 -15.22 26.61 -3.10
CA GLN A 287 -14.68 27.60 -4.04
C GLN A 287 -13.60 28.47 -3.38
N SER A 288 -12.46 28.67 -4.06
CA SER A 288 -11.40 29.56 -3.58
C SER A 288 -11.63 31.01 -4.04
N LEU A 289 -11.85 31.90 -3.08
CA LEU A 289 -11.98 33.36 -3.26
C LEU A 289 -10.71 34.12 -2.79
N PRO A 290 -10.45 35.34 -3.28
CA PRO A 290 -9.27 36.13 -2.88
C PRO A 290 -9.14 36.37 -1.37
N ASN A 291 -10.25 36.48 -0.64
CA ASN A 291 -10.30 36.68 0.81
C ASN A 291 -10.72 35.42 1.60
N SER A 292 -10.55 34.23 1.03
CA SER A 292 -10.85 32.97 1.73
C SER A 292 -10.00 32.80 2.97
N THR A 293 -10.56 32.16 4.00
CA THR A 293 -9.80 31.80 5.20
C THR A 293 -8.82 30.65 4.93
N THR A 294 -7.71 30.65 5.65
CA THR A 294 -6.78 29.49 5.67
C THR A 294 -7.18 28.42 6.70
N GLN A 295 -8.27 28.63 7.44
CA GLN A 295 -8.63 27.85 8.64
C GLN A 295 -10.09 27.38 8.65
N ALA A 296 -10.66 27.02 7.50
CA ALA A 296 -12.02 26.50 7.44
C ALA A 296 -12.15 25.21 8.26
N LEU A 297 -13.06 25.20 9.24
CA LEU A 297 -13.16 24.14 10.24
C LEU A 297 -14.22 23.10 9.86
N TYR A 298 -13.75 21.92 9.44
CA TYR A 298 -14.60 20.76 9.16
C TYR A 298 -14.59 19.77 10.32
N THR A 299 -15.73 19.12 10.59
CA THR A 299 -15.83 18.01 11.56
C THR A 299 -16.48 16.80 10.89
N VAL A 300 -15.77 15.68 10.84
CA VAL A 300 -16.30 14.40 10.38
C VAL A 300 -16.77 13.62 11.61
N ARG A 301 -18.06 13.30 11.67
CA ARG A 301 -18.64 12.38 12.66
C ARG A 301 -18.71 10.99 12.03
N HIS A 302 -17.98 10.05 12.60
CA HIS A 302 -17.86 8.67 12.14
C HIS A 302 -18.09 7.71 13.32
N LYS A 303 -17.97 6.41 13.09
CA LYS A 303 -18.30 5.39 14.09
C LYS A 303 -17.37 5.40 15.33
N GLY A 304 -16.22 6.08 15.25
CA GLY A 304 -15.22 6.21 16.33
C GLY A 304 -15.32 7.53 17.10
N GLY A 305 -16.26 8.39 16.75
CA GLY A 305 -16.46 9.69 17.39
C GLY A 305 -16.42 10.83 16.38
N SER A 306 -15.52 11.79 16.58
CA SER A 306 -15.40 12.96 15.70
C SER A 306 -13.95 13.35 15.46
N THR A 307 -13.64 13.64 14.20
CA THR A 307 -12.32 14.07 13.74
C THR A 307 -12.44 15.46 13.12
N ARG A 308 -11.60 16.41 13.58
CA ARG A 308 -11.67 17.81 13.16
C ARG A 308 -10.53 18.16 12.21
N PHE A 309 -10.82 18.95 11.20
CA PHE A 309 -9.89 19.38 10.16
C PHE A 309 -9.90 20.89 9.99
N SER A 310 -8.72 21.46 9.73
CA SER A 310 -8.57 22.82 9.22
C SER A 310 -8.18 22.74 7.74
N VAL A 311 -8.94 23.38 6.86
CA VAL A 311 -8.70 23.40 5.42
C VAL A 311 -8.33 24.82 4.98
N ASN A 312 -7.26 24.95 4.19
CA ASN A 312 -6.85 26.23 3.62
C ASN A 312 -7.59 26.50 2.31
N GLN A 313 -8.64 27.32 2.35
CA GLN A 313 -9.51 27.58 1.19
C GLN A 313 -8.94 28.60 0.19
N GLN A 314 -7.74 29.15 0.43
CA GLN A 314 -7.06 30.00 -0.55
C GLN A 314 -6.46 29.23 -1.74
N MET A 315 -6.53 27.90 -1.69
CA MET A 315 -6.02 26.94 -2.66
C MET A 315 -7.02 25.79 -2.79
N GLY A 316 -6.92 24.98 -3.85
CA GLY A 316 -7.68 23.73 -3.97
C GLY A 316 -9.19 23.85 -4.23
N GLY A 317 -9.73 25.04 -4.49
CA GLY A 317 -11.15 25.21 -4.82
C GLY A 317 -11.52 24.65 -6.21
N GLY A 318 -12.76 24.17 -6.36
CA GLY A 318 -13.29 23.62 -7.62
C GLY A 318 -12.86 22.18 -7.90
N THR A 319 -12.46 21.41 -6.88
CA THR A 319 -12.12 19.98 -6.99
C THR A 319 -12.36 19.25 -5.67
N TRP A 320 -12.15 17.93 -5.64
CA TRP A 320 -12.29 17.10 -4.44
C TRP A 320 -11.03 17.14 -3.55
N ILE A 321 -11.20 17.55 -2.29
CA ILE A 321 -10.13 17.60 -1.28
C ILE A 321 -10.35 16.51 -0.22
N TYR A 322 -9.40 15.58 -0.13
CA TYR A 322 -9.44 14.44 0.81
C TYR A 322 -9.17 14.87 2.25
N LEU A 323 -10.03 14.44 3.19
CA LEU A 323 -9.84 14.65 4.63
C LEU A 323 -9.30 13.42 5.36
N GLY A 324 -9.72 12.23 4.95
CA GLY A 324 -9.40 10.98 5.64
C GLY A 324 -10.37 9.86 5.25
N THR A 325 -10.08 8.64 5.70
CA THR A 325 -10.96 7.48 5.57
C THR A 325 -11.44 7.05 6.96
N PHE A 326 -12.75 6.84 7.11
CA PHE A 326 -13.39 6.56 8.40
C PHE A 326 -14.44 5.47 8.26
N ASP A 327 -14.65 4.67 9.31
CA ASP A 327 -15.74 3.70 9.32
C ASP A 327 -17.08 4.39 9.59
N PHE A 328 -18.05 4.11 8.73
CA PHE A 328 -19.43 4.53 8.88
C PHE A 328 -20.35 3.33 9.06
N ASP A 329 -21.37 3.49 9.89
CA ASP A 329 -22.49 2.56 9.94
C ASP A 329 -23.49 2.88 8.82
N ALA A 330 -24.15 1.83 8.30
CA ALA A 330 -25.31 2.00 7.44
C ALA A 330 -26.36 2.89 8.11
N GLY A 331 -27.01 3.75 7.32
CA GLY A 331 -27.94 4.78 7.77
C GLY A 331 -27.35 6.19 7.75
N THR A 332 -27.85 7.08 8.62
CA THR A 332 -27.62 8.54 8.58
C THR A 332 -26.93 9.09 9.83
N ARG A 333 -26.27 8.23 10.61
CA ARG A 333 -25.57 8.64 11.85
C ARG A 333 -24.28 9.40 11.58
N GLY A 334 -23.60 9.08 10.49
CA GLY A 334 -22.43 9.81 10.02
C GLY A 334 -22.80 11.16 9.43
N CYS A 335 -21.93 12.16 9.57
CA CYS A 335 -22.08 13.45 8.92
C CYS A 335 -20.76 14.20 8.82
N VAL A 336 -20.71 15.20 7.95
CA VAL A 336 -19.68 16.25 7.94
C VAL A 336 -20.35 17.56 8.30
N THR A 337 -19.71 18.38 9.14
CA THR A 337 -20.12 19.77 9.38
C THR A 337 -19.00 20.73 9.05
N LEU A 338 -19.37 21.95 8.64
CA LEU A 338 -18.49 23.09 8.43
C LEU A 338 -19.08 24.30 9.14
N THR A 339 -18.27 24.99 9.92
CA THR A 339 -18.68 26.26 10.57
C THR A 339 -17.99 27.45 9.92
N ASN A 340 -18.65 28.61 9.90
CA ASN A 340 -17.98 29.87 9.52
C ASN A 340 -17.12 30.47 10.66
N TYR A 341 -16.84 29.71 11.72
CA TYR A 341 -15.87 30.11 12.75
C TYR A 341 -14.45 30.12 12.17
N SER A 342 -13.75 31.24 12.33
CA SER A 342 -12.32 31.35 12.06
C SER A 342 -11.67 32.34 13.01
N LYS A 343 -10.38 32.15 13.28
CA LYS A 343 -9.58 33.16 14.01
C LYS A 343 -9.18 34.34 13.13
N GLU A 344 -9.30 34.20 11.81
CA GLU A 344 -9.01 35.24 10.83
C GLU A 344 -10.22 36.16 10.67
N LYS A 345 -10.02 37.47 10.83
CA LYS A 345 -11.08 38.47 10.68
C LYS A 345 -11.21 38.93 9.22
N GLY A 346 -12.43 39.22 8.79
CA GLY A 346 -12.69 39.78 7.45
C GLY A 346 -12.43 38.81 6.30
N THR A 347 -12.39 37.51 6.59
CA THR A 347 -12.26 36.45 5.61
C THR A 347 -13.60 35.78 5.35
N VAL A 348 -13.66 34.91 4.34
CA VAL A 348 -14.86 34.13 4.01
C VAL A 348 -14.58 32.64 4.09
N VAL A 349 -15.62 31.88 4.45
CA VAL A 349 -15.67 30.42 4.31
C VAL A 349 -16.62 30.09 3.17
N THR A 350 -16.22 29.16 2.31
CA THR A 350 -17.06 28.64 1.22
C THR A 350 -17.34 27.15 1.43
N ALA A 351 -18.44 26.67 0.87
CA ALA A 351 -18.92 25.30 1.02
C ALA A 351 -19.69 24.87 -0.23
N ASP A 352 -19.61 23.59 -0.58
CA ASP A 352 -20.26 23.03 -1.77
C ASP A 352 -20.74 21.61 -1.40
N ALA A 353 -20.14 20.57 -1.99
CA ALA A 353 -20.50 19.18 -1.75
C ALA A 353 -19.52 18.39 -0.86
N VAL A 354 -20.01 17.27 -0.31
CA VAL A 354 -19.21 16.25 0.38
C VAL A 354 -19.43 14.89 -0.27
N ARG A 355 -18.35 14.19 -0.55
CA ARG A 355 -18.33 12.85 -1.17
C ARG A 355 -17.76 11.83 -0.20
N PHE A 356 -18.51 10.75 0.03
CA PHE A 356 -18.17 9.62 0.88
C PHE A 356 -17.95 8.40 0.00
N GLY A 357 -16.72 7.92 -0.12
CA GLY A 357 -16.36 6.74 -0.90
C GLY A 357 -15.70 7.04 -2.26
N GLY A 358 -15.12 6.01 -2.86
CA GLY A 358 -14.47 6.08 -4.18
C GLY A 358 -15.42 5.87 -5.35
N GLY A 359 -16.45 5.04 -5.17
CA GLY A 359 -17.52 4.84 -6.16
C GLY A 359 -17.12 4.01 -7.38
N MET A 360 -18.08 3.89 -8.30
CA MET A 360 -17.89 3.25 -9.60
C MET A 360 -17.52 4.29 -10.68
N GLY A 361 -16.81 3.83 -11.71
CA GLY A 361 -16.55 4.63 -12.90
C GLY A 361 -17.83 5.14 -13.56
N ASN A 362 -17.94 6.45 -13.75
CA ASN A 362 -19.14 7.12 -14.25
C ASN A 362 -18.88 8.01 -15.49
N ILE A 363 -17.66 7.98 -16.04
CA ILE A 363 -17.36 8.62 -17.33
C ILE A 363 -17.65 7.60 -18.43
N ALA A 364 -18.62 7.90 -19.28
CA ALA A 364 -19.04 7.02 -20.36
C ALA A 364 -18.33 7.37 -21.67
N ARG A 365 -17.86 6.35 -22.40
CA ARG A 365 -17.12 6.49 -23.66
C ARG A 365 -17.80 5.70 -24.78
N ARG A 366 -17.56 6.10 -26.02
CA ARG A 366 -18.00 5.38 -27.22
C ARG A 366 -16.99 5.54 -28.35
N ALA A 367 -17.04 4.65 -29.33
CA ALA A 367 -16.32 4.83 -30.57
C ALA A 367 -17.06 5.79 -31.51
N ASP A 368 -16.34 6.41 -32.45
CA ASP A 368 -16.94 7.23 -33.51
C ASP A 368 -17.40 6.34 -34.66
N GLY A 369 -18.71 6.33 -34.92
CA GLY A 369 -19.34 5.53 -35.96
C GLY A 369 -18.98 5.90 -37.39
N ASP A 370 -18.40 7.09 -37.61
CA ASP A 370 -17.92 7.55 -38.91
C ASP A 370 -16.40 7.37 -39.07
N SER A 371 -15.74 6.77 -38.08
CA SER A 371 -14.30 6.54 -38.06
C SER A 371 -13.96 5.07 -37.85
N ILE A 372 -12.98 4.61 -38.60
CA ILE A 372 -12.34 3.32 -38.44
C ILE A 372 -11.08 3.56 -37.66
N ALA A 373 -11.13 3.20 -36.39
CA ALA A 373 -10.00 3.24 -35.50
C ALA A 373 -9.23 1.92 -35.61
N TYR A 374 -7.95 2.00 -35.99
CA TYR A 374 -7.03 0.88 -35.96
C TYR A 374 -6.03 1.12 -34.83
N ASN A 375 -5.84 0.12 -33.98
CA ASN A 375 -4.77 0.12 -32.99
C ASN A 375 -4.12 -1.27 -32.92
N GLY A 376 -3.11 -1.47 -33.76
CA GLY A 376 -2.27 -2.65 -33.77
C GLY A 376 -1.14 -2.52 -32.77
N LYS A 377 -1.18 -3.28 -31.67
CA LYS A 377 -0.03 -3.35 -30.74
C LYS A 377 1.17 -4.07 -31.36
N THR A 378 0.93 -4.98 -32.31
CA THR A 378 1.94 -5.80 -32.97
C THR A 378 2.74 -5.01 -34.02
N ASP A 379 2.08 -4.17 -34.83
CA ASP A 379 2.73 -3.30 -35.83
C ASP A 379 2.99 -1.87 -35.33
N ARG A 380 2.50 -1.54 -34.13
CA ARG A 380 2.56 -0.21 -33.49
C ARG A 380 1.90 0.90 -34.31
N GLN A 381 1.04 0.55 -35.26
CA GLN A 381 0.27 1.52 -36.01
C GLN A 381 -1.04 1.80 -35.26
N SER A 382 -1.28 3.09 -35.01
CA SER A 382 -2.53 3.58 -34.43
C SER A 382 -3.02 4.76 -35.25
N GLY A 383 -4.32 4.81 -35.50
CA GLY A 383 -4.88 5.86 -36.34
C GLY A 383 -6.39 5.78 -36.50
N TYR A 384 -6.92 6.86 -37.04
CA TYR A 384 -8.32 7.01 -37.38
C TYR A 384 -8.43 7.28 -38.88
N HIS A 385 -9.25 6.50 -39.57
CA HIS A 385 -9.58 6.71 -40.97
C HIS A 385 -11.07 6.94 -41.11
N PRO A 386 -11.52 7.92 -41.92
CA PRO A 386 -12.93 8.03 -42.24
C PRO A 386 -13.44 6.72 -42.84
N ARG A 387 -14.62 6.26 -42.44
CA ARG A 387 -15.27 5.16 -43.15
C ARG A 387 -15.50 5.56 -44.61
N ASN A 388 -15.38 4.60 -45.54
CA ASN A 388 -15.74 4.83 -46.93
C ASN A 388 -17.26 4.63 -47.16
N ALA A 389 -17.74 4.99 -48.35
CA ALA A 389 -19.16 4.92 -48.70
C ALA A 389 -19.76 3.50 -48.66
N TRP A 390 -18.92 2.46 -48.69
CA TRP A 390 -19.32 1.05 -48.69
C TRP A 390 -19.34 0.42 -47.29
N GLN A 391 -18.81 1.12 -46.29
CA GLN A 391 -18.78 0.66 -44.90
C GLN A 391 -20.00 1.20 -44.15
N PRO A 392 -20.76 0.34 -43.43
CA PRO A 392 -21.92 0.79 -42.68
C PRO A 392 -21.49 1.74 -41.57
N ARG A 393 -22.29 2.79 -41.34
CA ARG A 393 -22.17 3.60 -40.14
C ARG A 393 -22.68 2.79 -38.95
N MET A 394 -21.88 2.70 -37.89
CA MET A 394 -22.28 2.03 -36.65
C MET A 394 -22.70 3.07 -35.61
N ASP A 395 -23.81 2.84 -34.91
CA ASP A 395 -24.21 3.67 -33.78
C ASP A 395 -23.77 3.00 -32.47
N TYR A 396 -22.65 3.47 -31.93
CA TYR A 396 -22.08 2.93 -30.71
C TYR A 396 -22.68 3.61 -29.48
N PRO A 397 -23.28 2.86 -28.53
CA PRO A 397 -23.77 3.43 -27.29
C PRO A 397 -22.61 3.95 -26.43
N TYR A 398 -22.90 4.92 -25.56
CA TYR A 398 -21.99 5.28 -24.48
C TYR A 398 -21.97 4.18 -23.42
N GLU A 399 -20.78 3.82 -22.96
CA GLU A 399 -20.58 2.79 -21.96
C GLU A 399 -19.59 3.27 -20.90
N THR A 400 -19.93 3.09 -19.63
CA THR A 400 -18.99 3.22 -18.51
C THR A 400 -18.10 1.98 -18.43
N SER A 401 -17.01 2.05 -17.66
CA SER A 401 -16.10 0.92 -17.50
C SER A 401 -16.75 -0.31 -16.84
N GLY A 402 -17.69 -0.08 -15.91
CA GLY A 402 -18.21 -1.11 -15.02
C GLY A 402 -17.20 -1.56 -13.94
N TYR A 403 -16.13 -0.78 -13.72
CA TYR A 403 -15.11 -1.02 -12.70
C TYR A 403 -15.20 0.04 -11.58
N PRO A 404 -14.76 -0.30 -10.35
CA PRO A 404 -14.50 0.70 -9.32
C PRO A 404 -13.57 1.80 -9.81
N ARG A 405 -13.85 3.07 -9.46
CA ARG A 405 -13.19 4.24 -10.05
C ARG A 405 -11.67 4.28 -9.82
N TYR A 406 -11.17 3.73 -8.72
CA TYR A 406 -9.72 3.65 -8.44
C TYR A 406 -8.94 2.83 -9.50
N LEU A 407 -9.63 1.96 -10.24
CA LEU A 407 -9.04 1.15 -11.31
C LEU A 407 -8.93 1.90 -12.64
N GLU A 408 -9.66 3.00 -12.82
CA GLU A 408 -9.66 3.76 -14.07
C GLU A 408 -8.39 4.60 -14.22
N GLY A 409 -8.06 4.92 -15.48
CA GLY A 409 -7.00 5.86 -15.84
C GLY A 409 -7.27 7.25 -15.26
N ALA A 410 -6.19 8.02 -15.08
CA ALA A 410 -6.21 9.34 -14.46
C ALA A 410 -7.19 10.31 -15.14
N ARG A 411 -7.36 10.21 -16.46
CA ARG A 411 -8.22 11.12 -17.23
C ARG A 411 -9.67 11.12 -16.75
N TYR A 412 -10.20 9.95 -16.38
CA TYR A 412 -11.60 9.79 -16.00
C TYR A 412 -11.85 10.38 -14.61
N TYR A 413 -10.96 10.08 -13.67
CA TYR A 413 -11.05 10.69 -12.34
C TYR A 413 -10.84 12.20 -12.39
N MET A 414 -9.92 12.70 -13.21
CA MET A 414 -9.72 14.15 -13.38
C MET A 414 -10.97 14.85 -13.92
N GLN A 415 -11.67 14.27 -14.90
CA GLN A 415 -12.94 14.80 -15.37
C GLN A 415 -13.98 14.84 -14.24
N TRP A 416 -14.13 13.73 -13.50
CA TRP A 416 -15.02 13.65 -12.35
C TRP A 416 -14.66 14.64 -11.22
N ALA A 417 -13.37 14.93 -11.06
CA ALA A 417 -12.82 15.86 -10.08
C ALA A 417 -12.79 17.32 -10.56
N GLY A 418 -13.42 17.63 -11.70
CA GLY A 418 -13.58 18.99 -12.20
C GLY A 418 -12.33 19.61 -12.82
N ILE A 419 -11.29 18.82 -13.06
CA ILE A 419 -10.07 19.29 -13.72
C ILE A 419 -10.40 19.69 -15.17
N PRO A 420 -9.85 20.78 -15.72
CA PRO A 420 -10.13 21.21 -17.09
C PRO A 420 -9.75 20.16 -18.15
N ASP A 421 -10.53 20.06 -19.22
CA ASP A 421 -10.31 19.18 -20.38
C ASP A 421 -8.95 19.41 -21.06
N SER A 422 -8.50 20.66 -21.13
CA SER A 422 -7.15 21.05 -21.56
C SER A 422 -6.00 20.40 -20.77
N VAL A 423 -6.28 19.87 -19.57
CA VAL A 423 -5.32 19.15 -18.73
C VAL A 423 -5.50 17.64 -18.87
N TYR A 424 -6.73 17.12 -18.68
CA TYR A 424 -6.96 15.67 -18.62
C TYR A 424 -7.10 15.00 -19.99
N SER A 425 -7.37 15.77 -21.06
CA SER A 425 -7.50 15.26 -22.42
C SER A 425 -6.69 16.05 -23.46
N PRO A 426 -5.34 15.97 -23.43
CA PRO A 426 -4.48 16.59 -24.46
C PRO A 426 -4.81 16.21 -25.90
N SER A 427 -5.41 15.03 -26.11
CA SER A 427 -5.87 14.57 -27.43
C SER A 427 -7.23 15.12 -27.86
N HIS A 428 -7.94 15.83 -26.98
CA HIS A 428 -9.35 16.21 -27.13
C HIS A 428 -10.26 15.01 -27.41
N GLY A 429 -10.18 14.00 -26.53
CA GLY A 429 -11.07 12.83 -26.51
C GLY A 429 -10.78 11.78 -27.59
N LYS A 430 -9.64 11.89 -28.30
CA LYS A 430 -9.27 11.02 -29.43
C LYS A 430 -8.36 9.86 -29.03
N ASP A 431 -7.65 9.93 -27.93
CA ASP A 431 -6.67 8.92 -27.52
C ASP A 431 -6.64 8.82 -25.99
N ASP A 432 -7.59 8.06 -25.46
CA ASP A 432 -7.78 7.89 -24.02
C ASP A 432 -6.56 7.25 -23.34
N TYR A 433 -5.82 6.38 -24.06
CA TYR A 433 -4.58 5.79 -23.57
C TYR A 433 -3.49 6.84 -23.37
N ARG A 434 -3.22 7.65 -24.40
CA ARG A 434 -2.21 8.72 -24.27
C ARG A 434 -2.65 9.78 -23.29
N ASP A 435 -3.94 10.07 -23.22
CA ASP A 435 -4.48 11.02 -22.27
C ASP A 435 -4.25 10.57 -20.83
N ASP A 436 -4.35 9.27 -20.50
CA ASP A 436 -4.11 8.74 -19.15
C ASP A 436 -2.73 9.11 -18.58
N TYR A 437 -1.63 8.87 -19.30
CA TYR A 437 -0.29 9.14 -18.77
C TYR A 437 0.22 10.55 -19.08
N LYS A 438 -0.19 11.17 -20.21
CA LYS A 438 0.28 12.51 -20.57
C LYS A 438 -0.37 13.62 -19.75
N ASN A 439 -1.53 13.39 -19.13
CA ASN A 439 -2.20 14.39 -18.29
C ASN A 439 -1.53 14.64 -16.93
N ARG A 440 -0.72 13.70 -16.42
CA ARG A 440 -0.30 13.71 -15.01
C ARG A 440 0.67 14.84 -14.69
N GLY A 441 1.65 15.06 -15.58
CA GLY A 441 2.56 16.19 -15.47
C GLY A 441 1.89 17.57 -15.61
N PRO A 442 1.04 17.79 -16.64
CA PRO A 442 0.17 18.96 -16.73
C PRO A 442 -0.75 19.16 -15.52
N TRP A 443 -1.30 18.08 -14.94
CA TRP A 443 -2.09 18.14 -13.72
C TRP A 443 -1.27 18.65 -12.54
N VAL A 444 -0.03 18.19 -12.35
CA VAL A 444 0.88 18.76 -11.34
C VAL A 444 1.04 20.26 -11.56
N ASN A 445 1.23 20.70 -12.81
CA ASN A 445 1.34 22.12 -13.15
C ASN A 445 0.05 22.90 -12.87
N TYR A 446 -1.12 22.30 -13.10
CA TYR A 446 -2.42 22.89 -12.77
C TYR A 446 -2.62 23.00 -11.24
N LEU A 447 -2.18 22.02 -10.45
CA LEU A 447 -2.21 22.12 -8.98
C LEU A 447 -1.43 23.35 -8.49
N LEU A 448 -0.23 23.58 -9.04
CA LEU A 448 0.70 24.63 -8.60
C LEU A 448 0.54 25.99 -9.29
N GLY A 449 -0.37 26.14 -10.25
CA GLY A 449 -0.55 27.41 -10.97
C GLY A 449 -0.83 28.56 -10.00
N GLY A 450 -0.05 29.64 -10.09
CA GLY A 450 -0.12 30.80 -9.20
C GLY A 450 0.77 30.71 -7.95
N THR A 451 1.53 29.63 -7.79
CA THR A 451 2.58 29.51 -6.76
C THR A 451 3.94 29.96 -7.30
N LYS A 452 4.97 29.99 -6.45
CA LYS A 452 6.37 30.25 -6.84
C LYS A 452 6.88 29.32 -7.95
N ALA A 453 6.37 28.09 -8.06
CA ALA A 453 6.77 27.13 -9.10
C ALA A 453 6.27 27.52 -10.50
N TRP A 454 5.16 28.27 -10.59
CA TRP A 454 4.60 28.78 -11.84
C TRP A 454 3.73 30.03 -11.58
N PRO A 455 4.35 31.19 -11.31
CA PRO A 455 3.64 32.39 -10.85
C PRO A 455 2.61 32.93 -11.85
N GLU A 456 2.92 32.83 -13.15
CA GLU A 456 2.05 33.24 -14.25
C GLU A 456 1.00 32.18 -14.62
N GLY A 457 1.11 30.97 -14.06
CA GLY A 457 0.18 29.87 -14.28
C GLY A 457 -1.17 30.12 -13.63
N LYS A 458 -2.24 29.61 -14.27
CA LYS A 458 -3.58 29.54 -13.67
C LYS A 458 -3.79 28.13 -13.13
N GLY A 459 -4.32 28.01 -11.93
CA GLY A 459 -4.42 26.73 -11.25
C GLY A 459 -4.92 26.83 -9.81
N LEU A 460 -4.68 25.76 -9.06
CA LEU A 460 -5.23 25.57 -7.71
C LEU A 460 -4.37 26.14 -6.58
N ARG A 461 -3.23 26.77 -6.89
CA ARG A 461 -2.31 27.41 -5.92
C ARG A 461 -1.81 26.48 -4.80
N ILE A 462 -1.75 25.18 -5.05
CA ILE A 462 -1.22 24.18 -4.09
C ILE A 462 0.30 24.10 -4.28
N PRO A 463 1.11 24.37 -3.24
CA PRO A 463 2.57 24.44 -3.36
C PRO A 463 3.20 23.04 -3.35
N ILE A 464 3.12 22.32 -4.48
CA ILE A 464 3.72 20.98 -4.62
C ILE A 464 5.24 21.04 -4.43
N ASP A 465 5.77 20.24 -3.51
CA ASP A 465 7.21 20.14 -3.22
C ASP A 465 7.92 19.17 -4.16
N LEU A 466 7.23 18.10 -4.54
CA LEU A 466 7.80 16.97 -5.26
C LEU A 466 6.72 16.20 -6.05
N SER A 467 7.10 15.74 -7.24
CA SER A 467 6.29 14.88 -8.11
C SER A 467 6.94 13.50 -8.24
N PHE A 468 6.16 12.42 -8.09
CA PHE A 468 6.68 11.06 -8.18
C PHE A 468 5.74 10.11 -8.95
N ALA A 469 6.24 9.54 -10.05
CA ALA A 469 5.54 8.51 -10.81
C ALA A 469 6.07 7.12 -10.44
N PHE A 470 5.21 6.24 -9.96
CA PHE A 470 5.56 4.84 -9.66
C PHE A 470 5.06 3.93 -10.79
N HIS A 471 5.98 3.32 -11.53
CA HIS A 471 5.73 2.32 -12.57
C HIS A 471 6.45 0.99 -12.26
N SER A 472 6.10 -0.03 -13.03
CA SER A 472 6.85 -1.29 -13.08
C SER A 472 7.11 -1.65 -14.55
N ASP A 473 8.30 -2.14 -14.85
CA ASP A 473 8.70 -2.38 -16.23
C ASP A 473 8.09 -3.66 -16.81
N ALA A 474 8.18 -3.81 -18.13
CA ALA A 474 7.65 -4.92 -18.92
C ALA A 474 8.78 -5.68 -19.63
N GLY A 475 9.80 -6.07 -18.89
CA GLY A 475 10.93 -6.84 -19.40
C GLY A 475 10.81 -8.33 -19.07
N THR A 476 11.24 -9.21 -19.97
CA THR A 476 11.25 -10.66 -19.72
C THR A 476 12.66 -11.22 -19.85
N VAL A 477 13.06 -12.12 -18.96
CA VAL A 477 14.30 -12.90 -19.08
C VAL A 477 14.02 -14.38 -18.84
N TYR A 478 14.72 -15.26 -19.56
CA TYR A 478 14.59 -16.69 -19.34
C TYR A 478 15.20 -17.11 -18.01
N GLY A 479 14.62 -18.14 -17.39
CA GLY A 479 15.09 -18.71 -16.13
C GLY A 479 14.83 -17.80 -14.94
N ASP A 480 15.89 -17.49 -14.19
CA ASP A 480 15.79 -16.86 -12.88
C ASP A 480 16.74 -15.65 -12.72
N SER A 481 16.81 -14.78 -13.72
CA SER A 481 17.57 -13.53 -13.62
C SER A 481 16.67 -12.38 -13.13
N ILE A 482 17.22 -11.47 -12.31
CA ILE A 482 16.51 -10.27 -11.86
C ILE A 482 16.69 -9.13 -12.86
N ILE A 483 15.59 -8.53 -13.29
CA ILE A 483 15.63 -7.31 -14.12
C ILE A 483 15.95 -6.11 -13.26
N GLY A 484 15.19 -5.91 -12.18
CA GLY A 484 15.48 -4.91 -11.15
C GLY A 484 15.11 -3.47 -11.54
N THR A 485 15.76 -2.51 -10.88
CA THR A 485 15.20 -1.16 -10.70
C THR A 485 15.84 -0.12 -11.61
N LEU A 486 15.02 0.61 -12.38
CA LEU A 486 15.39 1.71 -13.27
C LEU A 486 14.78 3.03 -12.76
N GLY A 487 15.55 4.12 -12.81
CA GLY A 487 15.05 5.47 -12.53
C GLY A 487 15.05 6.33 -13.79
N ILE A 488 14.09 7.24 -13.91
CA ILE A 488 13.95 8.15 -15.04
C ILE A 488 13.74 9.57 -14.51
N TYR A 489 14.45 10.53 -15.08
CA TYR A 489 14.39 11.95 -14.72
C TYR A 489 14.64 12.82 -15.96
N MET A 490 14.46 14.13 -15.86
CA MET A 490 14.82 15.05 -16.94
C MET A 490 15.31 16.39 -16.41
N VAL A 491 16.53 16.78 -16.79
CA VAL A 491 17.14 18.04 -16.32
C VAL A 491 17.06 19.17 -17.35
N ASN A 492 17.07 18.88 -18.67
CA ASN A 492 17.28 19.92 -19.70
C ASN A 492 16.03 20.73 -20.09
N ARG A 493 14.85 20.45 -19.51
CA ARG A 493 13.63 21.20 -19.83
C ARG A 493 13.67 22.62 -19.25
N TYR A 494 12.96 23.56 -19.87
CA TYR A 494 12.84 24.95 -19.40
C TYR A 494 14.20 25.64 -19.24
N GLY A 495 15.14 25.37 -20.15
CA GLY A 495 16.50 25.89 -20.07
C GLY A 495 17.32 25.34 -18.91
N GLY A 496 16.97 24.16 -18.37
CA GLY A 496 17.68 23.53 -17.26
C GLY A 496 17.31 24.08 -15.87
N LYS A 497 16.26 24.89 -15.76
CA LYS A 497 15.95 25.66 -14.55
C LYS A 497 14.48 25.59 -14.15
N PHE A 498 14.22 25.80 -12.86
CA PHE A 498 12.88 26.09 -12.34
C PHE A 498 12.57 27.59 -12.46
N ALA A 499 11.32 27.98 -12.17
CA ALA A 499 10.85 29.36 -12.30
C ALA A 499 11.64 30.35 -11.41
N ASP A 500 12.18 29.89 -10.28
CA ASP A 500 13.03 30.69 -9.39
C ASP A 500 14.52 30.74 -9.80
N GLY A 501 14.84 30.19 -10.97
CA GLY A 501 16.20 30.18 -11.53
C GLY A 501 17.11 29.07 -11.01
N THR A 502 16.67 28.27 -10.02
CA THR A 502 17.43 27.14 -9.50
C THR A 502 17.52 26.00 -10.52
N SER A 503 18.56 25.18 -10.42
CA SER A 503 18.84 24.13 -11.41
C SER A 503 17.89 22.95 -11.28
N ARG A 504 17.44 22.41 -12.43
CA ARG A 504 16.70 21.15 -12.53
C ARG A 504 17.58 19.92 -12.34
N GLN A 505 18.89 20.08 -12.16
CA GLN A 505 19.79 18.98 -11.82
C GLN A 505 19.31 18.19 -10.61
N ILE A 506 18.56 18.82 -9.71
CA ILE A 506 17.98 18.15 -8.56
C ILE A 506 17.01 16.98 -8.90
N ASN A 507 16.49 16.92 -10.13
CA ASN A 507 15.71 15.75 -10.59
C ASN A 507 16.58 14.48 -10.65
N HIS A 508 17.85 14.62 -11.06
CA HIS A 508 18.82 13.54 -10.97
C HIS A 508 19.05 13.13 -9.51
N ASP A 509 19.24 14.10 -8.62
CA ASP A 509 19.55 13.84 -7.21
C ASP A 509 18.40 13.11 -6.51
N LEU A 510 17.16 13.50 -6.79
CA LEU A 510 15.96 12.78 -6.33
C LEU A 510 15.97 11.34 -6.83
N CYS A 511 16.19 11.15 -8.14
CA CYS A 511 16.23 9.85 -8.78
C CYS A 511 17.31 8.94 -8.18
N ASP A 512 18.54 9.44 -8.02
CA ASP A 512 19.65 8.68 -7.45
C ASP A 512 19.38 8.31 -5.98
N LEU A 513 18.96 9.27 -5.16
CA LEU A 513 18.68 9.01 -3.74
C LEU A 513 17.61 7.93 -3.55
N VAL A 514 16.50 8.02 -4.28
CA VAL A 514 15.41 7.04 -4.19
C VAL A 514 15.86 5.68 -4.71
N GLN A 515 16.44 5.61 -5.91
CA GLN A 515 16.88 4.33 -6.49
C GLN A 515 17.97 3.66 -5.64
N SER A 516 18.93 4.44 -5.12
CA SER A 516 19.99 3.95 -4.25
C SER A 516 19.44 3.40 -2.94
N GLN A 517 18.45 4.07 -2.36
CA GLN A 517 17.81 3.58 -1.14
C GLN A 517 17.05 2.26 -1.38
N ILE A 518 16.28 2.17 -2.47
CA ILE A 518 15.55 0.94 -2.83
C ILE A 518 16.50 -0.23 -3.02
N VAL A 519 17.52 -0.06 -3.88
CA VAL A 519 18.45 -1.14 -4.22
C VAL A 519 19.24 -1.57 -2.98
N ASN A 520 19.69 -0.63 -2.15
CA ASN A 520 20.42 -0.96 -0.93
C ASN A 520 19.58 -1.83 0.03
N ASP A 521 18.33 -1.44 0.25
CA ASP A 521 17.47 -2.15 1.21
C ASP A 521 17.09 -3.54 0.69
N ILE A 522 16.77 -3.67 -0.60
CA ILE A 522 16.48 -4.98 -1.21
C ILE A 522 17.71 -5.90 -1.13
N ARG A 523 18.90 -5.39 -1.47
CA ARG A 523 20.14 -6.18 -1.41
C ARG A 523 20.48 -6.63 0.00
N THR A 524 20.21 -5.78 0.97
CA THR A 524 20.51 -6.07 2.38
C THR A 524 19.55 -7.10 2.97
N LEU A 525 18.26 -7.02 2.62
CA LEU A 525 17.23 -7.84 3.27
C LEU A 525 16.84 -9.10 2.50
N TYR A 526 16.93 -9.10 1.17
CA TYR A 526 16.24 -10.10 0.34
C TYR A 526 17.11 -10.71 -0.77
N GLU A 527 17.71 -9.88 -1.62
CA GLU A 527 18.35 -10.34 -2.86
C GLU A 527 19.65 -9.56 -3.12
N PRO A 528 20.83 -10.05 -2.70
CA PRO A 528 22.09 -9.32 -2.77
C PRO A 528 22.50 -9.01 -4.21
N LYS A 529 21.97 -9.78 -5.17
CA LYS A 529 22.20 -9.59 -6.61
C LYS A 529 21.10 -8.78 -7.29
N TRP A 530 20.22 -8.11 -6.52
CA TRP A 530 19.16 -7.28 -7.10
C TRP A 530 19.75 -6.24 -8.04
N THR A 531 19.32 -6.23 -9.29
CA THR A 531 19.95 -5.41 -10.33
C THR A 531 19.62 -3.94 -10.13
N ARG A 532 20.65 -3.10 -10.03
CA ARG A 532 20.51 -1.65 -10.24
C ARG A 532 20.63 -1.38 -11.73
N ARG A 533 19.58 -0.88 -12.36
CA ARG A 533 19.61 -0.50 -13.78
C ARG A 533 19.97 0.98 -13.91
N GLY A 534 19.80 1.53 -15.11
CA GLY A 534 20.16 2.91 -15.43
C GLY A 534 19.42 3.98 -14.62
N MET A 535 19.88 5.23 -14.80
CA MET A 535 19.17 6.46 -14.43
C MET A 535 19.02 7.29 -15.70
N TRP A 536 17.87 7.19 -16.37
CA TRP A 536 17.67 7.77 -17.68
C TRP A 536 17.28 9.25 -17.61
N ASN A 537 18.15 10.13 -18.12
CA ASN A 537 17.83 11.53 -18.40
C ASN A 537 17.03 11.63 -19.71
N GLN A 538 15.71 11.38 -19.66
CA GLN A 538 14.87 11.19 -20.83
C GLN A 538 13.52 11.92 -20.73
N SER A 539 12.97 12.28 -21.88
CA SER A 539 11.75 13.09 -21.98
C SER A 539 10.45 12.27 -21.83
N TYR A 540 10.34 11.49 -20.75
CA TYR A 540 9.08 10.86 -20.33
C TYR A 540 8.15 11.91 -19.72
N PHE A 541 6.90 11.98 -20.20
CA PHE A 541 5.95 13.07 -19.87
C PHE A 541 5.85 13.38 -18.38
N GLU A 542 5.80 12.33 -17.58
CA GLU A 542 5.72 12.34 -16.12
C GLU A 542 6.98 12.85 -15.41
N ALA A 543 8.15 12.73 -16.05
CA ALA A 543 9.44 13.18 -15.51
C ALA A 543 9.81 14.61 -15.96
N TRP A 544 9.40 15.04 -17.17
CA TRP A 544 9.83 16.34 -17.70
C TRP A 544 8.82 17.47 -17.56
N THR A 545 7.52 17.17 -17.63
CA THR A 545 6.47 18.20 -17.65
C THR A 545 6.33 18.94 -16.32
N PRO A 546 6.42 18.27 -15.14
CA PRO A 546 6.32 18.96 -13.86
C PRO A 546 7.34 20.11 -13.71
N ARG A 547 6.83 21.23 -13.19
CA ARG A 547 7.61 22.44 -12.86
C ARG A 547 8.24 22.41 -11.46
N VAL A 548 8.24 21.25 -10.83
CA VAL A 548 8.82 20.95 -9.51
C VAL A 548 9.77 19.75 -9.63
N PRO A 549 10.59 19.44 -8.62
CA PRO A 549 11.41 18.23 -8.63
C PRO A 549 10.59 16.98 -8.94
N ALA A 550 11.04 16.21 -9.93
CA ALA A 550 10.27 15.07 -10.46
C ALA A 550 11.14 13.89 -10.87
N MET A 551 10.62 12.68 -10.63
CA MET A 551 11.18 11.43 -11.15
C MET A 551 10.06 10.43 -11.48
N LEU A 552 10.40 9.48 -12.36
CA LEU A 552 9.64 8.27 -12.61
C LEU A 552 10.48 7.06 -12.21
N LEU A 553 9.87 6.13 -11.48
CA LEU A 553 10.47 4.88 -11.03
C LEU A 553 9.91 3.71 -11.82
N GLU A 554 10.78 2.89 -12.39
CA GLU A 554 10.48 1.56 -12.89
C GLU A 554 11.04 0.54 -11.89
N LEU A 555 10.21 0.07 -10.95
CA LEU A 555 10.72 -0.65 -9.76
C LEU A 555 11.41 -1.98 -10.11
N LEU A 556 10.71 -2.81 -10.86
CA LEU A 556 11.02 -4.18 -11.23
C LEU A 556 10.22 -4.54 -12.47
N SER A 557 10.43 -5.71 -13.06
CA SER A 557 9.56 -6.16 -14.14
C SER A 557 8.37 -6.99 -13.65
N HIS A 558 7.15 -6.53 -13.93
CA HIS A 558 5.94 -7.27 -13.62
C HIS A 558 5.70 -8.45 -14.57
N GLU A 559 6.41 -8.49 -15.70
CA GLU A 559 6.40 -9.59 -16.67
C GLU A 559 7.53 -10.61 -16.43
N ASN A 560 8.33 -10.43 -15.37
CA ASN A 560 9.40 -11.36 -15.02
C ASN A 560 9.10 -12.14 -13.74
N PHE A 561 8.93 -13.45 -13.85
CA PHE A 561 8.61 -14.34 -12.71
C PHE A 561 9.61 -14.20 -11.55
N ALA A 562 10.90 -14.07 -11.86
CA ALA A 562 11.95 -13.94 -10.86
C ALA A 562 11.81 -12.68 -10.00
N ASP A 563 11.42 -11.56 -10.60
CA ASP A 563 11.13 -10.30 -9.91
C ASP A 563 9.80 -10.43 -9.14
N MET A 564 8.77 -11.01 -9.75
CA MET A 564 7.43 -11.14 -9.16
C MET A 564 7.37 -12.05 -7.93
N ARG A 565 8.29 -13.03 -7.78
CA ARG A 565 8.39 -13.81 -6.53
C ARG A 565 8.74 -12.95 -5.30
N TYR A 566 9.40 -11.81 -5.51
CA TYR A 566 9.57 -10.79 -4.48
C TYR A 566 8.40 -9.80 -4.51
N GLY A 567 8.03 -9.33 -5.72
CA GLY A 567 7.01 -8.31 -5.94
C GLY A 567 5.61 -8.61 -5.39
N ALA A 568 5.21 -9.89 -5.43
CA ALA A 568 3.94 -10.34 -4.89
C ALA A 568 3.91 -10.44 -3.35
N ASP A 569 5.05 -10.32 -2.66
CA ASP A 569 5.12 -10.46 -1.21
C ASP A 569 4.86 -9.12 -0.49
N PRO A 570 3.85 -9.04 0.41
CA PRO A 570 3.55 -7.82 1.16
C PRO A 570 4.72 -7.27 1.98
N ARG A 571 5.65 -8.13 2.45
CA ARG A 571 6.84 -7.72 3.21
C ARG A 571 7.83 -6.98 2.31
N PHE A 572 7.97 -7.41 1.06
CA PHE A 572 8.80 -6.73 0.06
C PHE A 572 8.17 -5.39 -0.33
N GLN A 573 6.84 -5.36 -0.53
CA GLN A 573 6.09 -4.14 -0.83
C GLN A 573 6.25 -3.07 0.26
N PHE A 574 6.15 -3.46 1.54
CA PHE A 574 6.40 -2.57 2.66
C PHE A 574 7.83 -2.01 2.64
N THR A 575 8.84 -2.86 2.47
CA THR A 575 10.25 -2.45 2.47
C THR A 575 10.57 -1.48 1.34
N VAL A 576 10.11 -1.76 0.12
CA VAL A 576 10.31 -0.87 -1.03
C VAL A 576 9.63 0.47 -0.82
N SER A 577 8.38 0.46 -0.35
CA SER A 577 7.64 1.70 -0.05
C SER A 577 8.35 2.52 1.03
N ARG A 578 8.88 1.86 2.06
CA ARG A 578 9.69 2.50 3.11
C ARG A 578 11.00 3.06 2.56
N ALA A 579 11.65 2.37 1.63
CA ALA A 579 12.87 2.85 0.97
C ALA A 579 12.60 4.12 0.14
N ILE A 580 11.49 4.16 -0.61
CA ILE A 580 11.05 5.35 -1.35
C ILE A 580 10.79 6.52 -0.39
N TYR A 581 10.03 6.29 0.69
CA TYR A 581 9.78 7.29 1.73
C TYR A 581 11.09 7.84 2.33
N LYS A 582 12.05 6.98 2.68
CA LYS A 582 13.37 7.41 3.20
C LYS A 582 14.11 8.29 2.19
N GLY A 583 14.11 7.92 0.90
CA GLY A 583 14.70 8.72 -0.17
C GLY A 583 14.07 10.11 -0.28
N MET A 584 12.73 10.17 -0.33
CA MET A 584 11.98 11.43 -0.41
C MET A 584 12.17 12.31 0.83
N LEU A 585 12.17 11.72 2.03
CA LEU A 585 12.36 12.45 3.27
C LEU A 585 13.73 13.12 3.32
N ARG A 586 14.80 12.37 3.01
CA ARG A 586 16.16 12.93 3.01
C ARG A 586 16.32 14.01 1.95
N PHE A 587 15.75 13.78 0.77
CA PHE A 587 15.74 14.76 -0.31
C PHE A 587 15.07 16.08 0.11
N LEU A 588 13.83 16.02 0.62
CA LEU A 588 13.10 17.22 1.02
C LEU A 588 13.75 17.88 2.24
N SER A 589 14.20 17.11 3.22
CA SER A 589 14.87 17.66 4.40
C SER A 589 16.15 18.42 4.03
N ASP A 590 16.92 17.90 3.07
CA ASP A 590 18.10 18.58 2.54
C ASP A 590 17.77 19.90 1.85
N ASN A 591 16.74 19.91 1.00
CA ASN A 591 16.32 21.09 0.25
C ASN A 591 15.88 22.22 1.18
N TYR A 592 15.19 21.86 2.26
CA TYR A 592 14.71 22.81 3.27
C TYR A 592 15.70 23.08 4.40
N GLY A 593 16.87 22.46 4.40
CA GLY A 593 17.91 22.67 5.42
C GLY A 593 17.49 22.20 6.81
N THR A 594 16.68 21.16 6.92
CA THR A 594 16.18 20.59 8.18
C THR A 594 16.79 19.23 8.47
N ASP A 595 16.96 18.89 9.75
CA ASP A 595 17.25 17.52 10.17
C ASP A 595 16.08 16.60 9.81
N TYR A 596 16.37 15.35 9.43
CA TYR A 596 15.34 14.32 9.23
C TYR A 596 15.34 13.29 10.35
N VAL A 597 14.17 12.71 10.60
CA VAL A 597 13.99 11.50 11.40
C VAL A 597 12.99 10.62 10.65
N VAL A 598 13.35 9.37 10.41
CA VAL A 598 12.44 8.39 9.80
C VAL A 598 11.47 7.86 10.86
N GLN A 599 10.21 7.59 10.48
CA GLN A 599 9.23 6.94 11.36
C GLN A 599 9.77 5.62 11.94
N PRO A 600 9.40 5.24 13.18
CA PRO A 600 9.76 3.94 13.71
C PRO A 600 9.12 2.78 12.95
N LEU A 601 9.60 1.56 13.20
CA LEU A 601 8.90 0.33 12.80
C LEU A 601 7.73 0.04 13.76
N PRO A 602 6.71 -0.74 13.34
CA PRO A 602 5.65 -1.20 14.23
C PRO A 602 6.20 -1.86 15.49
N VAL A 603 5.50 -1.70 16.62
CA VAL A 603 5.86 -2.41 17.85
C VAL A 603 5.64 -3.91 17.68
N LYS A 604 6.35 -4.72 18.47
CA LYS A 604 6.20 -6.18 18.52
C LYS A 604 5.83 -6.63 19.93
N ASP A 605 5.60 -7.94 20.07
CA ASP A 605 5.34 -8.60 21.35
C ASP A 605 4.19 -7.93 22.14
N PHE A 606 3.11 -7.58 21.44
CA PHE A 606 1.95 -6.93 22.05
C PHE A 606 1.14 -7.96 22.86
N ALA A 607 0.71 -7.59 24.07
CA ALA A 607 -0.09 -8.43 24.95
C ALA A 607 -1.05 -7.62 25.83
N LEU A 608 -2.18 -8.24 26.16
CA LEU A 608 -3.15 -7.77 27.14
C LEU A 608 -3.18 -8.71 28.34
N GLN A 609 -3.27 -8.13 29.55
CA GLN A 609 -3.42 -8.87 30.80
C GLN A 609 -4.49 -8.22 31.67
N LEU A 610 -5.40 -9.02 32.24
CA LEU A 610 -6.35 -8.50 33.23
C LEU A 610 -5.59 -8.03 34.47
N ALA A 611 -5.93 -6.84 34.94
CA ALA A 611 -5.52 -6.29 36.23
C ALA A 611 -6.70 -6.34 37.21
N LYS A 612 -6.53 -5.82 38.44
CA LYS A 612 -7.63 -5.79 39.43
C LYS A 612 -8.80 -4.95 38.92
N GLY A 613 -10.02 -5.48 39.04
CA GLY A 613 -11.26 -4.81 38.63
C GLY A 613 -11.51 -4.91 37.13
N ASP A 614 -11.94 -3.81 36.55
CA ASP A 614 -12.28 -3.60 35.13
C ASP A 614 -11.08 -3.10 34.30
N LYS A 615 -9.86 -3.32 34.79
CA LYS A 615 -8.63 -2.78 34.21
C LYS A 615 -7.89 -3.81 33.38
N VAL A 616 -7.37 -3.38 32.23
CA VAL A 616 -6.51 -4.18 31.36
C VAL A 616 -5.16 -3.49 31.22
N LEU A 617 -4.08 -4.24 31.45
CA LEU A 617 -2.71 -3.82 31.18
C LEU A 617 -2.33 -4.23 29.75
N LEU A 618 -1.93 -3.25 28.97
CA LEU A 618 -1.35 -3.37 27.65
C LEU A 618 0.19 -3.30 27.78
N THR A 619 0.92 -4.20 27.14
CA THR A 619 2.40 -4.20 27.08
C THR A 619 2.90 -4.55 25.69
N TRP A 620 3.99 -3.92 25.24
CA TRP A 620 4.62 -4.19 23.95
C TRP A 620 6.12 -3.93 24.01
N GLN A 621 6.82 -4.14 22.89
CA GLN A 621 8.25 -3.83 22.75
C GLN A 621 8.51 -2.92 21.54
N PRO A 622 9.39 -1.90 21.66
CA PRO A 622 9.87 -1.15 20.51
C PRO A 622 10.67 -2.04 19.56
N VAL A 623 10.70 -1.66 18.28
CA VAL A 623 11.48 -2.33 17.24
C VAL A 623 12.50 -1.36 16.66
N ASP A 624 13.76 -1.78 16.66
CA ASP A 624 14.84 -1.07 16.02
C ASP A 624 14.87 -1.36 14.51
N ASP A 625 15.00 -0.31 13.70
CA ASP A 625 15.24 -0.45 12.27
C ASP A 625 16.74 -0.63 12.00
N PRO A 626 17.20 -1.82 11.55
CA PRO A 626 18.61 -2.04 11.27
C PRO A 626 19.12 -1.23 10.06
N LEU A 627 18.22 -0.73 9.21
CA LEU A 627 18.56 0.04 8.01
C LEU A 627 18.47 1.55 8.21
N GLU A 628 18.05 2.01 9.39
CA GLU A 628 17.81 3.43 9.64
C GLU A 628 17.93 3.78 11.13
N ALA A 629 19.11 4.29 11.51
CA ALA A 629 19.41 4.62 12.90
C ALA A 629 18.52 5.72 13.50
N THR A 630 17.94 6.61 12.69
CA THR A 630 17.05 7.67 13.19
C THR A 630 15.65 7.15 13.56
N ALA A 631 15.25 5.96 13.10
CA ALA A 631 13.91 5.40 13.26
C ALA A 631 13.62 4.82 14.66
N LYS A 632 14.20 5.39 15.72
CA LYS A 632 13.96 4.96 17.11
C LYS A 632 12.62 5.47 17.60
N ALA A 633 11.88 4.61 18.32
CA ALA A 633 10.65 5.00 19.01
C ALA A 633 10.97 5.89 20.22
N GLU A 634 10.28 7.03 20.34
CA GLU A 634 10.39 7.93 21.50
C GLU A 634 9.14 7.87 22.40
N LYS A 635 7.97 7.59 21.80
CA LYS A 635 6.65 7.51 22.42
C LYS A 635 5.81 6.47 21.68
N TYR A 636 4.57 6.27 22.13
CA TYR A 636 3.61 5.39 21.48
C TYR A 636 2.22 6.04 21.45
N ILE A 637 1.38 5.61 20.53
CA ILE A 637 -0.04 5.97 20.46
C ILE A 637 -0.84 4.69 20.63
N VAL A 638 -1.73 4.67 21.62
CA VAL A 638 -2.69 3.58 21.83
C VAL A 638 -4.03 4.02 21.25
N TYR A 639 -4.53 3.26 20.28
CA TYR A 639 -5.87 3.45 19.74
C TYR A 639 -6.82 2.42 20.35
N THR A 640 -8.03 2.86 20.66
CA THR A 640 -9.07 2.01 21.24
C THR A 640 -10.28 1.94 20.31
N ARG A 641 -10.84 0.74 20.17
CA ARG A 641 -12.13 0.50 19.51
C ARG A 641 -13.06 -0.27 20.46
N GLN A 642 -14.27 0.24 20.65
CA GLN A 642 -15.28 -0.36 21.52
C GLN A 642 -16.30 -1.14 20.69
N GLY A 643 -16.49 -2.42 20.99
CA GLY A 643 -17.36 -3.34 20.25
C GLY A 643 -17.06 -3.29 18.76
N ASP A 644 -18.10 -3.10 17.97
CA ASP A 644 -17.99 -3.03 16.51
C ASP A 644 -17.64 -1.62 15.99
N GLY A 645 -17.28 -0.67 16.88
CA GLY A 645 -16.99 0.74 16.61
C GLY A 645 -15.86 1.02 15.58
N ASP A 646 -15.49 2.29 15.39
CA ASP A 646 -14.20 2.65 14.74
C ASP A 646 -13.17 3.00 15.82
N TRP A 647 -11.93 3.25 15.41
CA TRP A 647 -10.85 3.73 16.25
C TRP A 647 -11.10 5.17 16.72
N ASP A 648 -10.73 5.44 17.97
CA ASP A 648 -10.61 6.80 18.50
C ASP A 648 -9.44 7.57 17.83
N ASN A 649 -9.23 8.82 18.25
CA ASN A 649 -8.12 9.64 17.77
C ASN A 649 -6.74 9.27 18.38
N GLY A 650 -6.68 8.23 19.21
CA GLY A 650 -5.47 7.75 19.86
C GLY A 650 -5.01 8.55 21.08
N VAL A 651 -4.36 7.86 22.02
CA VAL A 651 -3.79 8.43 23.24
C VAL A 651 -2.28 8.25 23.25
N VAL A 652 -1.53 9.35 23.36
CA VAL A 652 -0.06 9.32 23.41
C VAL A 652 0.43 8.89 24.79
N VAL A 653 1.27 7.86 24.82
CA VAL A 653 1.90 7.33 26.03
C VAL A 653 3.42 7.29 25.89
N LYS A 654 4.14 7.39 27.02
CA LYS A 654 5.62 7.46 27.03
C LYS A 654 6.30 6.10 27.19
N LYS A 655 5.66 5.17 27.91
CA LYS A 655 6.23 3.86 28.23
C LYS A 655 5.64 2.81 27.29
N PRO A 656 6.34 1.69 27.07
CA PRO A 656 5.84 0.58 26.26
C PRO A 656 4.78 -0.26 27.01
N GLN A 657 3.94 0.42 27.79
CA GLN A 657 2.84 -0.14 28.54
C GLN A 657 1.78 0.94 28.78
N HIS A 658 0.52 0.52 28.89
CA HIS A 658 -0.58 1.40 29.23
C HIS A 658 -1.66 0.60 29.97
N THR A 659 -2.34 1.20 30.94
CA THR A 659 -3.47 0.56 31.63
C THR A 659 -4.73 1.31 31.28
N VAL A 660 -5.75 0.59 30.81
CA VAL A 660 -7.06 1.13 30.45
C VAL A 660 -8.15 0.47 31.27
N THR A 661 -9.27 1.16 31.39
CA THR A 661 -10.50 0.62 32.00
C THR A 661 -11.46 0.28 30.87
N ILE A 662 -12.08 -0.91 30.90
CA ILE A 662 -13.00 -1.38 29.87
C ILE A 662 -14.38 -1.68 30.46
N ALA A 663 -15.43 -1.44 29.66
CA ALA A 663 -16.78 -1.82 30.04
C ALA A 663 -16.96 -3.35 30.04
N PRO A 664 -17.77 -3.91 30.95
CA PRO A 664 -18.13 -5.32 30.89
C PRO A 664 -19.04 -5.62 29.70
N ASP A 665 -19.13 -6.91 29.35
CA ASP A 665 -19.99 -7.49 28.30
C ASP A 665 -19.80 -6.90 26.89
N GLN A 666 -18.64 -6.27 26.66
CA GLN A 666 -18.26 -5.74 25.37
C GLN A 666 -16.81 -6.13 25.04
N VAL A 667 -16.56 -6.45 23.77
CA VAL A 667 -15.20 -6.60 23.25
C VAL A 667 -14.58 -5.21 23.12
N VAL A 668 -13.40 -4.99 23.69
CA VAL A 668 -12.62 -3.78 23.48
C VAL A 668 -11.29 -4.15 22.83
N SER A 669 -11.01 -3.53 21.70
CA SER A 669 -9.84 -3.80 20.87
C SER A 669 -8.84 -2.65 20.92
N PHE A 670 -7.56 -2.99 20.79
CA PHE A 670 -6.44 -2.06 20.86
C PHE A 670 -5.46 -2.31 19.72
N LYS A 671 -4.88 -1.24 19.20
CA LYS A 671 -3.66 -1.28 18.38
C LYS A 671 -2.70 -0.20 18.88
N VAL A 672 -1.40 -0.46 18.73
CA VAL A 672 -0.35 0.44 19.19
C VAL A 672 0.55 0.83 18.03
N CYS A 673 0.83 2.12 17.90
CA CYS A 673 1.83 2.64 16.98
C CYS A 673 2.99 3.24 17.77
N ALA A 674 4.23 2.95 17.37
CA ALA A 674 5.40 3.71 17.80
C ALA A 674 5.42 5.10 17.15
N LEU A 675 5.95 6.08 17.88
CA LEU A 675 5.97 7.50 17.52
C LEU A 675 7.35 8.12 17.81
N ASN A 676 7.84 8.94 16.88
CA ASN A 676 9.00 9.81 17.09
C ASN A 676 8.82 11.16 16.37
N LYS A 677 9.88 11.98 16.31
CA LYS A 677 9.85 13.29 15.63
C LYS A 677 9.60 13.20 14.11
N GLY A 678 9.85 12.05 13.50
CA GLY A 678 9.62 11.74 12.09
C GLY A 678 8.16 11.40 11.76
N GLY A 679 7.40 10.96 12.77
CA GLY A 679 5.98 10.62 12.64
C GLY A 679 5.63 9.30 13.31
N GLU A 680 4.49 8.76 12.89
CA GLU A 680 3.90 7.53 13.41
C GLU A 680 4.23 6.31 12.54
N SER A 681 4.46 5.16 13.15
CA SER A 681 4.68 3.88 12.49
C SER A 681 3.38 3.24 11.94
N PHE A 682 3.51 2.10 11.26
CA PHE A 682 2.38 1.20 11.03
C PHE A 682 1.93 0.56 12.36
N PRO A 683 0.65 0.20 12.52
CA PRO A 683 0.15 -0.33 13.78
C PRO A 683 0.68 -1.74 14.05
N SER A 684 0.68 -2.13 15.33
CA SER A 684 0.76 -3.52 15.77
C SER A 684 -0.39 -4.37 15.18
N GLU A 685 -0.33 -5.68 15.44
CA GLU A 685 -1.55 -6.51 15.43
C GLU A 685 -2.63 -5.94 16.37
N ILE A 686 -3.87 -6.34 16.15
CA ILE A 686 -5.00 -5.89 16.96
C ILE A 686 -5.30 -6.95 18.02
N LEU A 687 -5.25 -6.54 19.28
CA LEU A 687 -5.56 -7.41 20.41
C LEU A 687 -6.83 -6.92 21.10
N SER A 688 -7.59 -7.84 21.66
CA SER A 688 -8.88 -7.56 22.29
C SER A 688 -9.00 -8.20 23.67
N ALA A 689 -9.82 -7.58 24.50
CA ALA A 689 -10.20 -8.10 25.82
C ALA A 689 -11.71 -7.93 26.01
N GLY A 690 -12.27 -8.74 26.90
CA GLY A 690 -13.66 -8.65 27.30
C GLY A 690 -13.85 -9.23 28.70
N ILE A 691 -14.67 -8.56 29.50
CA ILE A 691 -15.02 -9.00 30.86
C ILE A 691 -16.50 -9.36 30.84
N ALA A 692 -16.83 -10.65 30.91
CA ALA A 692 -18.22 -11.09 30.98
C ALA A 692 -18.73 -10.94 32.42
N SER A 693 -19.83 -10.21 32.62
CA SER A 693 -20.46 -10.04 33.94
C SER A 693 -20.99 -11.37 34.49
N ALA A 694 -21.33 -12.30 33.61
CA ALA A 694 -21.78 -13.65 33.97
C ALA A 694 -20.62 -14.63 34.26
N ALA A 695 -19.36 -14.22 34.12
CA ALA A 695 -18.23 -15.13 34.23
C ALA A 695 -18.07 -15.67 35.66
N THR A 696 -18.10 -16.99 35.79
CA THR A 696 -17.77 -17.72 37.04
C THR A 696 -16.43 -18.46 36.95
N ALA A 697 -15.80 -18.46 35.77
CA ALA A 697 -14.55 -19.14 35.48
C ALA A 697 -13.37 -18.17 35.40
N LYS A 698 -12.15 -18.71 35.50
CA LYS A 698 -10.93 -18.01 35.06
C LYS A 698 -11.08 -17.60 33.58
N PRO A 699 -10.47 -16.49 33.12
CA PRO A 699 -10.59 -16.05 31.73
C PRO A 699 -9.97 -17.05 30.76
N VAL A 700 -10.33 -16.92 29.48
CA VAL A 700 -9.66 -17.59 28.35
C VAL A 700 -8.49 -16.72 27.87
N LEU A 701 -7.35 -17.35 27.58
CA LEU A 701 -6.25 -16.70 26.87
C LEU A 701 -6.42 -16.93 25.37
N VAL A 702 -6.66 -15.85 24.62
CA VAL A 702 -6.71 -15.90 23.16
C VAL A 702 -5.33 -15.55 22.60
N ILE A 703 -4.71 -16.44 21.84
CA ILE A 703 -3.39 -16.22 21.27
C ILE A 703 -3.54 -16.01 19.77
N ASN A 704 -3.17 -14.82 19.29
CA ASN A 704 -3.05 -14.58 17.87
C ASN A 704 -1.73 -15.17 17.36
N GLY A 705 -1.82 -16.36 16.79
CA GLY A 705 -0.71 -17.05 16.12
C GLY A 705 -0.69 -16.85 14.61
N PHE A 706 -1.69 -16.18 14.04
CA PHE A 706 -1.78 -15.92 12.60
C PHE A 706 -1.12 -14.59 12.23
N ASP A 707 0.21 -14.60 12.14
CA ASP A 707 1.04 -13.46 11.78
C ASP A 707 1.52 -13.49 10.31
N ARG A 708 1.22 -14.57 9.58
CA ARG A 708 1.65 -14.73 8.18
C ARG A 708 1.09 -13.64 7.25
N ILE A 709 2.01 -13.05 6.51
CA ILE A 709 1.80 -12.33 5.25
C ILE A 709 2.86 -12.81 4.26
N SER A 710 2.46 -13.20 3.05
CA SER A 710 3.38 -13.76 2.06
C SER A 710 2.84 -13.68 0.64
N ALA A 711 3.74 -13.83 -0.33
CA ALA A 711 3.37 -14.16 -1.72
C ALA A 711 2.62 -15.50 -1.82
N PRO A 712 1.96 -15.77 -2.97
CA PRO A 712 1.46 -17.11 -3.32
C PRO A 712 2.57 -18.16 -3.35
N ASP A 713 2.20 -19.42 -3.18
CA ASP A 713 3.13 -20.52 -3.42
C ASP A 713 3.59 -20.51 -4.89
N ASP A 714 4.85 -20.88 -5.11
CA ASP A 714 5.47 -20.89 -6.43
C ASP A 714 6.24 -22.17 -6.69
N PHE A 715 6.39 -22.54 -7.97
CA PHE A 715 7.17 -23.68 -8.40
C PHE A 715 8.04 -23.39 -9.63
N ARG A 716 8.96 -24.33 -9.87
CA ARG A 716 9.76 -24.46 -11.08
C ARG A 716 9.97 -25.94 -11.36
N SER A 717 9.74 -26.38 -12.59
CA SER A 717 10.04 -27.75 -13.02
C SER A 717 11.55 -28.01 -12.99
N ALA A 718 11.95 -29.29 -12.93
CA ALA A 718 13.36 -29.66 -12.82
C ALA A 718 14.20 -29.22 -14.04
N ASP A 719 13.57 -29.15 -15.21
CA ASP A 719 14.14 -28.68 -16.48
C ASP A 719 14.01 -27.15 -16.69
N ASP A 720 13.36 -26.44 -15.76
CA ASP A 720 13.02 -25.01 -15.85
C ASP A 720 12.09 -24.62 -17.01
N GLU A 721 11.48 -25.59 -17.71
CA GLU A 721 10.56 -25.32 -18.83
C GLU A 721 9.17 -24.83 -18.36
N GLN A 722 8.80 -25.10 -17.11
CA GLN A 722 7.59 -24.62 -16.47
C GLN A 722 7.87 -23.96 -15.13
N ALA A 723 7.19 -22.86 -14.86
CA ALA A 723 7.27 -22.16 -13.58
C ALA A 723 6.03 -21.29 -13.37
N GLY A 724 5.80 -20.83 -12.14
CA GLY A 724 4.70 -19.90 -11.87
C GLY A 724 4.15 -20.00 -10.46
N PHE A 725 3.03 -19.31 -10.25
CA PHE A 725 2.34 -19.22 -8.96
C PHE A 725 1.14 -20.17 -8.89
N LEU A 726 1.02 -20.90 -7.78
CA LEU A 726 0.01 -21.93 -7.51
C LEU A 726 -1.11 -21.39 -6.61
N ALA A 727 -1.93 -20.47 -7.13
CA ALA A 727 -3.01 -19.86 -6.35
C ALA A 727 -4.05 -20.87 -5.82
N ASP A 728 -4.26 -21.99 -6.51
CA ASP A 728 -5.17 -23.06 -6.05
C ASP A 728 -4.60 -23.83 -4.84
N ASP A 729 -3.28 -23.79 -4.62
CA ASP A 729 -2.61 -24.44 -3.49
C ASP A 729 -2.54 -23.50 -2.28
N ASP A 730 -2.05 -22.29 -2.53
CA ASP A 730 -2.01 -21.20 -1.56
C ASP A 730 -1.85 -19.87 -2.31
N ASN A 731 -2.90 -19.04 -2.31
CA ASN A 731 -2.88 -17.72 -2.93
C ASN A 731 -2.07 -16.68 -2.12
N GLY A 732 -1.30 -17.14 -1.14
CA GLY A 732 -0.56 -16.30 -0.22
C GLY A 732 -1.49 -15.67 0.81
N VAL A 733 -0.94 -14.67 1.51
CA VAL A 733 -1.68 -13.94 2.54
C VAL A 733 -1.35 -12.44 2.40
N PRO A 734 -2.25 -11.63 1.82
CA PRO A 734 -2.06 -10.20 1.72
C PRO A 734 -2.03 -9.52 3.10
N TYR A 735 -1.34 -8.38 3.21
CA TYR A 735 -1.47 -7.50 4.37
C TYR A 735 -2.81 -6.75 4.28
N ARG A 736 -3.78 -7.14 5.11
CA ARG A 736 -5.17 -6.63 5.18
C ARG A 736 -6.02 -6.87 3.94
N GLU A 737 -5.51 -6.53 2.75
CA GLU A 737 -6.20 -6.65 1.48
C GLU A 737 -5.21 -6.64 0.30
N MET A 738 -5.66 -7.21 -0.82
CA MET A 738 -4.97 -7.23 -2.10
C MET A 738 -5.88 -6.62 -3.16
N ILE A 739 -5.43 -5.51 -3.74
CA ILE A 739 -6.12 -4.75 -4.76
C ILE A 739 -5.56 -5.00 -6.16
N SER A 740 -4.47 -5.78 -6.27
CA SER A 740 -3.77 -6.08 -7.53
C SER A 740 -4.24 -7.34 -8.25
N TYR A 741 -4.90 -8.27 -7.56
CA TYR A 741 -5.22 -9.59 -8.09
C TYR A 741 -6.18 -9.54 -9.30
N THR A 742 -5.84 -10.25 -10.37
CA THR A 742 -6.68 -10.40 -11.56
C THR A 742 -7.39 -11.75 -11.56
N GLY A 743 -6.64 -12.81 -11.23
CA GLY A 743 -7.09 -14.19 -11.20
C GLY A 743 -5.90 -15.14 -11.25
N LYS A 744 -6.17 -16.45 -11.13
CA LYS A 744 -5.09 -17.45 -11.12
C LYS A 744 -4.36 -17.54 -12.46
N MET A 745 -3.08 -17.89 -12.39
CA MET A 745 -2.24 -18.16 -13.56
C MET A 745 -2.73 -19.42 -14.30
N LYS A 746 -2.68 -19.40 -15.64
CA LYS A 746 -3.14 -20.51 -16.49
C LYS A 746 -2.10 -20.97 -17.53
N GLU A 747 -1.07 -20.18 -17.84
CA GLU A 747 0.02 -20.57 -18.75
C GLU A 747 1.37 -20.62 -18.02
N PHE A 748 1.86 -21.82 -17.74
CA PHE A 748 3.08 -22.06 -16.97
C PHE A 748 4.32 -22.35 -17.82
N ARG A 749 4.18 -22.56 -19.14
CA ARG A 749 5.29 -22.91 -20.03
C ARG A 749 6.06 -21.65 -20.41
N ARG A 750 7.36 -21.62 -20.13
CA ARG A 750 8.22 -20.46 -20.39
C ARG A 750 8.42 -20.16 -21.88
N ALA A 751 8.33 -21.19 -22.72
CA ALA A 751 8.57 -21.08 -24.15
C ALA A 751 7.45 -20.36 -24.93
N ILE A 752 6.27 -20.14 -24.31
CA ILE A 752 5.15 -19.49 -24.99
C ILE A 752 5.40 -17.98 -25.02
N PRO A 753 5.58 -17.37 -26.21
CA PRO A 753 5.86 -15.94 -26.32
C PRO A 753 4.60 -15.13 -26.04
N TRP A 754 4.81 -13.89 -25.59
CA TRP A 754 3.77 -12.87 -25.62
C TRP A 754 3.48 -12.48 -27.07
N THR A 755 2.20 -12.44 -27.47
CA THR A 755 1.79 -11.95 -28.80
C THR A 755 0.99 -10.65 -28.72
N ASP A 756 0.07 -10.56 -27.76
CA ASP A 756 -0.67 -9.35 -27.38
C ASP A 756 -1.21 -9.48 -25.95
N ASP A 757 -1.94 -8.47 -25.45
CA ASP A 757 -2.48 -8.50 -24.07
C ASP A 757 -3.61 -9.50 -23.85
N ASP A 758 -4.27 -9.98 -24.91
CA ASP A 758 -5.29 -11.03 -24.83
C ASP A 758 -4.65 -12.44 -24.88
N ALA A 759 -3.42 -12.53 -25.40
CA ALA A 759 -2.58 -13.72 -25.46
C ALA A 759 -1.16 -13.42 -24.92
N SER A 760 -1.07 -13.27 -23.60
CA SER A 760 0.12 -12.74 -22.92
C SER A 760 1.30 -13.71 -22.78
N GLY A 761 1.14 -14.98 -23.21
CA GLY A 761 2.18 -16.00 -23.14
C GLY A 761 2.49 -16.50 -21.72
N TYR A 762 3.75 -16.83 -21.45
CA TYR A 762 4.19 -17.29 -20.12
C TYR A 762 3.79 -16.31 -19.01
N GLY A 763 3.03 -16.76 -18.02
CA GLY A 763 2.51 -15.88 -16.97
C GLY A 763 1.03 -15.51 -17.15
N ASP A 764 0.43 -15.79 -18.31
CA ASP A 764 -0.96 -15.43 -18.60
C ASP A 764 -1.92 -15.94 -17.51
N SER A 765 -2.84 -15.08 -17.10
CA SER A 765 -3.67 -15.22 -15.90
C SER A 765 -5.13 -14.93 -16.18
N GLN A 766 -6.01 -15.50 -15.36
CA GLN A 766 -7.44 -15.26 -15.40
C GLN A 766 -7.79 -13.83 -14.94
N SER A 767 -9.01 -13.38 -15.23
CA SER A 767 -9.49 -12.01 -14.95
C SER A 767 -10.74 -11.94 -14.07
N ASN A 768 -11.14 -13.06 -13.46
CA ASN A 768 -12.43 -13.21 -12.77
C ASN A 768 -12.52 -12.51 -11.40
N TYR A 769 -11.45 -11.86 -10.93
CA TYR A 769 -11.42 -11.11 -9.67
C TYR A 769 -10.95 -9.66 -9.83
N GLU A 770 -10.87 -9.14 -11.06
CA GLU A 770 -10.29 -7.82 -11.31
C GLU A 770 -11.03 -6.66 -10.64
N ARG A 771 -12.32 -6.82 -10.33
CA ARG A 771 -13.22 -5.76 -9.85
C ARG A 771 -13.42 -5.74 -8.33
N ILE A 772 -12.82 -6.67 -7.60
CA ILE A 772 -13.01 -6.77 -6.14
C ILE A 772 -11.70 -6.54 -5.40
N VAL A 773 -11.83 -6.16 -4.13
CA VAL A 773 -10.71 -6.10 -3.18
C VAL A 773 -10.63 -7.43 -2.45
N VAL A 774 -9.57 -8.22 -2.69
CA VAL A 774 -9.42 -9.54 -2.04
C VAL A 774 -8.94 -9.34 -0.61
N LYS A 775 -9.68 -9.85 0.38
CA LYS A 775 -9.33 -9.70 1.78
C LYS A 775 -8.11 -10.54 2.16
N GLY A 776 -7.24 -9.96 3.00
CA GLY A 776 -6.02 -10.58 3.53
C GLY A 776 -6.06 -10.71 5.05
N ASN A 777 -4.87 -10.77 5.66
CA ASN A 777 -4.74 -10.86 7.10
C ASN A 777 -5.05 -9.50 7.76
N THR A 778 -6.16 -9.41 8.49
CA THR A 778 -6.60 -8.19 9.19
C THR A 778 -5.97 -8.04 10.57
N PHE A 779 -5.39 -9.11 11.12
CA PHE A 779 -4.84 -9.21 12.48
C PHE A 779 -5.85 -8.92 13.60
N ASP A 780 -7.16 -8.97 13.32
CA ASP A 780 -8.24 -8.57 14.23
C ASP A 780 -9.10 -9.76 14.71
N TYR A 781 -8.62 -10.98 14.46
CA TYR A 781 -9.33 -12.21 14.83
C TYR A 781 -9.54 -12.40 16.33
N PRO A 782 -8.69 -11.89 17.25
CA PRO A 782 -9.00 -11.92 18.68
C PRO A 782 -10.33 -11.27 19.04
N ALA A 783 -10.75 -10.21 18.33
CA ALA A 783 -12.07 -9.59 18.54
C ALA A 783 -13.21 -10.54 18.12
N LEU A 784 -13.04 -11.23 16.98
CA LEU A 784 -14.00 -12.17 16.43
C LEU A 784 -14.20 -13.39 17.34
N HIS A 785 -13.12 -14.02 17.79
CA HIS A 785 -13.16 -15.11 18.77
C HIS A 785 -13.72 -14.64 20.11
N GLY A 786 -13.23 -13.49 20.58
CA GLY A 786 -13.65 -12.84 21.82
C GLY A 786 -15.15 -12.57 21.90
N ARG A 787 -15.79 -12.17 20.80
CA ARG A 787 -17.24 -11.98 20.74
C ARG A 787 -17.99 -13.28 21.01
N SER A 788 -17.54 -14.38 20.41
CA SER A 788 -18.16 -15.71 20.61
C SER A 788 -17.93 -16.21 22.05
N LEU A 789 -16.74 -15.93 22.63
CA LEU A 789 -16.42 -16.25 24.03
C LEU A 789 -17.28 -15.49 25.03
N LEU A 790 -17.47 -14.18 24.85
CA LEU A 790 -18.35 -13.38 25.71
C LEU A 790 -19.79 -13.88 25.66
N LYS A 791 -20.30 -14.19 24.46
CA LYS A 791 -21.65 -14.78 24.30
C LYS A 791 -21.78 -16.15 24.99
N ALA A 792 -20.69 -16.92 25.04
CA ALA A 792 -20.62 -18.18 25.80
C ALA A 792 -20.40 -17.98 27.32
N GLY A 793 -20.30 -16.75 27.80
CA GLY A 793 -20.17 -16.41 29.23
C GLY A 793 -18.74 -16.38 29.76
N TYR A 794 -17.73 -16.25 28.89
CA TYR A 794 -16.31 -16.25 29.26
C TYR A 794 -15.66 -14.89 29.08
N SER A 795 -15.04 -14.38 30.14
CA SER A 795 -14.05 -13.30 30.03
C SER A 795 -12.82 -13.78 29.27
N PHE A 796 -12.15 -12.88 28.56
CA PHE A 796 -10.93 -13.20 27.82
C PHE A 796 -9.97 -12.01 27.74
N VAL A 797 -8.69 -12.33 27.52
CA VAL A 797 -7.66 -11.38 27.07
C VAL A 797 -6.85 -12.03 25.98
N SER A 798 -6.31 -11.22 25.07
CA SER A 798 -5.47 -11.72 23.99
C SER A 798 -4.02 -11.27 24.05
N ALA A 799 -3.14 -12.09 23.47
CA ALA A 799 -1.72 -11.78 23.26
C ALA A 799 -1.27 -12.26 21.88
N GLY A 800 -0.29 -11.56 21.28
CA GLY A 800 0.45 -12.11 20.15
C GLY A 800 1.26 -13.34 20.57
N ARG A 801 1.47 -14.29 19.66
CA ARG A 801 2.21 -15.55 19.94
C ARG A 801 3.52 -15.31 20.70
N ASP A 802 4.38 -14.46 20.17
CA ASP A 802 5.74 -14.26 20.71
C ASP A 802 5.70 -13.55 22.07
N ALA A 803 4.73 -12.65 22.27
CA ALA A 803 4.47 -12.02 23.56
C ALA A 803 4.01 -13.04 24.61
N ALA A 804 3.09 -13.94 24.24
CA ALA A 804 2.58 -14.98 25.12
C ALA A 804 3.69 -15.93 25.58
N LEU A 805 4.66 -16.24 24.71
CA LEU A 805 5.84 -17.03 25.03
C LEU A 805 6.79 -16.26 25.97
N ALA A 806 7.13 -15.01 25.62
CA ALA A 806 8.04 -14.19 26.40
C ALA A 806 7.53 -13.92 27.83
N LEU A 807 6.22 -13.71 27.98
CA LEU A 807 5.56 -13.46 29.26
C LEU A 807 5.09 -14.73 29.97
N ARG A 808 5.34 -15.92 29.40
CA ARG A 808 4.92 -17.23 29.94
C ARG A 808 3.42 -17.28 30.28
N LEU A 809 2.58 -16.84 29.36
CA LEU A 809 1.12 -16.74 29.57
C LEU A 809 0.39 -18.10 29.50
N PHE A 810 1.05 -19.15 29.01
CA PHE A 810 0.53 -20.51 29.00
C PHE A 810 0.47 -21.09 30.43
N ASP A 811 -0.56 -20.70 31.19
CA ASP A 811 -0.67 -20.95 32.63
C ASP A 811 -2.10 -21.42 33.01
N SER A 812 -2.24 -22.69 33.41
CA SER A 812 -3.51 -23.31 33.82
C SER A 812 -4.03 -22.77 35.16
N GLU A 813 -3.18 -22.14 35.96
CA GLU A 813 -3.61 -21.46 37.17
C GLU A 813 -4.23 -20.10 36.90
N ARG A 814 -3.91 -19.46 35.77
CA ARG A 814 -4.47 -18.16 35.39
C ARG A 814 -5.62 -18.25 34.40
N PHE A 815 -5.61 -19.23 33.51
CA PHE A 815 -6.57 -19.34 32.40
C PHE A 815 -7.30 -20.68 32.41
N CYS A 816 -8.62 -20.65 32.16
CA CYS A 816 -9.41 -21.89 32.12
C CYS A 816 -9.20 -22.69 30.82
N ALA A 817 -8.76 -22.01 29.76
CA ALA A 817 -8.39 -22.57 28.47
C ALA A 817 -7.50 -21.59 27.69
N VAL A 818 -6.79 -22.11 26.69
CA VAL A 818 -6.09 -21.34 25.65
C VAL A 818 -6.82 -21.54 24.32
N ASP A 819 -7.09 -20.46 23.61
CA ASP A 819 -7.61 -20.43 22.24
C ASP A 819 -6.49 -19.94 21.31
N LEU A 820 -5.93 -20.83 20.49
CA LEU A 820 -4.81 -20.54 19.60
C LEU A 820 -5.29 -20.40 18.15
N ILE A 821 -5.28 -19.16 17.66
CA ILE A 821 -5.66 -18.80 16.30
C ILE A 821 -4.46 -19.00 15.38
N LEU A 822 -4.53 -19.93 14.43
CA LEU A 822 -3.45 -20.16 13.47
C LEU A 822 -3.80 -19.72 12.05
N GLY A 823 -5.08 -19.52 11.71
CA GLY A 823 -5.47 -19.05 10.38
C GLY A 823 -4.80 -19.85 9.25
N LYS A 824 -4.09 -19.14 8.36
CA LYS A 824 -3.24 -19.73 7.30
C LYS A 824 -1.75 -19.71 7.62
N ASN A 825 -1.38 -19.64 8.90
CA ASN A 825 0.03 -19.71 9.28
C ASN A 825 0.63 -21.00 8.72
N LYS A 826 1.75 -20.87 8.00
CA LYS A 826 2.42 -21.94 7.24
C LYS A 826 3.84 -21.49 7.01
N GLN A 827 4.80 -22.38 7.19
CA GLN A 827 6.19 -22.06 6.95
C GLN A 827 6.40 -21.71 5.46
N THR A 828 6.89 -20.50 5.19
CA THR A 828 7.07 -19.99 3.82
C THR A 828 8.37 -19.20 3.66
N LYS A 829 8.79 -19.01 2.39
CA LYS A 829 10.03 -18.32 2.00
C LYS A 829 9.75 -16.85 1.65
N MET A 830 10.82 -16.07 1.43
CA MET A 830 10.78 -14.75 0.78
C MET A 830 11.52 -14.86 -0.56
N GLY A 831 10.82 -14.67 -1.68
CA GLY A 831 11.40 -14.82 -3.01
C GLY A 831 12.11 -16.16 -3.20
N ARG A 832 13.41 -16.13 -3.48
CA ARG A 832 14.24 -17.34 -3.68
C ARG A 832 14.65 -17.96 -2.35
N ILE A 833 14.65 -19.29 -2.31
CA ILE A 833 15.21 -20.04 -1.17
C ILE A 833 16.71 -19.72 -1.08
N GLY A 834 17.15 -19.25 0.09
CA GLY A 834 18.57 -19.08 0.43
C GLY A 834 19.24 -17.79 -0.08
N ALA A 835 18.50 -16.81 -0.60
CA ALA A 835 19.10 -15.56 -1.11
C ALA A 835 19.67 -14.66 0.01
N VAL A 836 18.90 -14.44 1.09
CA VAL A 836 19.35 -13.79 2.35
C VAL A 836 18.53 -14.33 3.53
N LYS A 837 17.21 -14.34 3.38
CA LYS A 837 16.27 -14.71 4.43
C LYS A 837 15.95 -16.22 4.39
N GLY A 838 15.81 -16.82 5.57
CA GLY A 838 15.34 -18.20 5.73
C GLY A 838 13.82 -18.32 5.59
N LEU A 839 13.26 -19.36 6.23
CA LEU A 839 11.83 -19.58 6.27
C LEU A 839 11.21 -18.91 7.52
N ASP A 840 10.04 -18.30 7.34
CA ASP A 840 9.25 -17.66 8.42
C ASP A 840 7.92 -18.39 8.61
N PHE A 841 7.15 -17.99 9.63
CA PHE A 841 5.73 -18.35 9.79
C PHE A 841 5.44 -19.85 10.03
N LYS A 842 6.41 -20.59 10.59
CA LYS A 842 6.18 -21.99 11.02
C LYS A 842 4.94 -22.03 11.94
N THR A 843 4.05 -22.98 11.67
CA THR A 843 2.77 -23.10 12.36
C THR A 843 2.94 -23.37 13.85
N PHE A 844 3.86 -24.29 14.19
CA PHE A 844 4.26 -24.60 15.57
C PHE A 844 5.78 -24.54 15.71
N PRO A 845 6.37 -23.35 15.94
CA PRO A 845 7.81 -23.26 16.21
C PRO A 845 8.16 -23.94 17.54
N LYS A 846 9.39 -24.45 17.70
CA LYS A 846 9.80 -25.23 18.89
C LYS A 846 9.47 -24.55 20.24
N PRO A 847 9.67 -23.24 20.44
CA PRO A 847 9.27 -22.57 21.68
C PRO A 847 7.76 -22.66 21.97
N LEU A 848 6.92 -22.60 20.93
CA LEU A 848 5.47 -22.75 21.07
C LEU A 848 5.10 -24.20 21.42
N GLN A 849 5.72 -25.18 20.78
CA GLN A 849 5.51 -26.59 21.11
C GLN A 849 5.84 -26.88 22.57
N GLN A 850 6.96 -26.34 23.07
CA GLN A 850 7.38 -26.50 24.47
C GLN A 850 6.39 -25.85 25.44
N ALA A 851 5.91 -24.64 25.14
CA ALA A 851 4.93 -23.95 25.98
C ALA A 851 3.59 -24.70 26.03
N ILE A 852 3.08 -25.16 24.88
CA ILE A 852 1.86 -25.97 24.80
C ILE A 852 2.04 -27.29 25.53
N THR A 853 3.17 -27.98 25.35
CA THR A 853 3.48 -29.25 26.02
C THR A 853 3.42 -29.08 27.54
N THR A 854 4.14 -28.07 28.06
CA THR A 854 4.17 -27.77 29.51
C THR A 854 2.78 -27.46 30.04
N TYR A 855 2.02 -26.64 29.32
CA TYR A 855 0.66 -26.27 29.69
C TYR A 855 -0.30 -27.47 29.73
N CYS A 856 -0.30 -28.30 28.69
CA CYS A 856 -1.13 -29.50 28.63
C CYS A 856 -0.75 -30.50 29.73
N GLN A 857 0.54 -30.76 29.95
CA GLN A 857 0.99 -31.68 31.00
C GLN A 857 0.63 -31.20 32.41
N ALA A 858 0.44 -29.89 32.60
CA ALA A 858 -0.10 -29.29 33.82
C ALA A 858 -1.65 -29.33 33.90
N GLY A 859 -2.32 -30.09 33.03
CA GLY A 859 -3.79 -30.22 32.97
C GLY A 859 -4.49 -29.07 32.22
N GLY A 860 -3.74 -28.26 31.48
CA GLY A 860 -4.27 -27.17 30.65
C GLY A 860 -5.21 -27.64 29.55
N ARG A 861 -6.04 -26.75 29.00
CA ARG A 861 -7.06 -27.07 27.99
C ARG A 861 -6.88 -26.16 26.79
N ILE A 862 -6.79 -26.71 25.59
CA ILE A 862 -6.44 -25.92 24.40
C ILE A 862 -7.39 -26.15 23.23
N PHE A 863 -7.84 -25.05 22.63
CA PHE A 863 -8.49 -25.00 21.33
C PHE A 863 -7.48 -24.48 20.29
N VAL A 864 -7.41 -25.14 19.14
CA VAL A 864 -6.51 -24.78 18.03
C VAL A 864 -7.27 -24.86 16.71
N SER A 865 -7.21 -23.82 15.89
CA SER A 865 -7.82 -23.83 14.56
C SER A 865 -6.92 -23.19 13.50
N GLY A 866 -6.75 -23.86 12.35
CA GLY A 866 -6.01 -23.34 11.20
C GLY A 866 -5.97 -24.31 10.02
N SER A 867 -5.65 -23.81 8.82
CA SER A 867 -5.66 -24.60 7.58
C SER A 867 -4.45 -25.53 7.42
N TYR A 868 -3.30 -25.18 8.02
CA TYR A 868 -2.03 -25.90 7.85
C TYR A 868 -1.49 -26.47 9.18
N VAL A 869 -2.38 -26.77 10.14
CA VAL A 869 -2.02 -27.32 11.45
C VAL A 869 -1.19 -28.60 11.33
N ALA A 870 -1.40 -29.38 10.28
CA ALA A 870 -0.78 -30.67 10.02
C ALA A 870 0.16 -30.63 8.81
N THR A 871 -0.27 -30.14 7.63
CA THR A 871 0.57 -30.19 6.42
C THR A 871 1.92 -29.50 6.61
N ASP A 872 1.98 -28.41 7.38
CA ASP A 872 3.23 -27.70 7.68
C ASP A 872 4.23 -28.52 8.53
N LEU A 873 3.77 -29.55 9.26
CA LEU A 873 4.59 -30.43 10.09
C LEU A 873 5.00 -31.72 9.34
N TRP A 874 4.12 -32.25 8.47
CA TRP A 874 4.31 -33.53 7.78
C TRP A 874 4.82 -33.39 6.34
N GLN A 875 4.35 -32.41 5.58
CA GLN A 875 4.56 -32.35 4.13
C GLN A 875 4.64 -30.92 3.58
N ASN A 876 5.41 -30.03 4.24
CA ASN A 876 5.68 -28.72 3.67
C ASN A 876 6.54 -28.85 2.39
N PRO A 877 6.17 -28.23 1.25
CA PRO A 877 6.89 -28.40 -0.01
C PRO A 877 8.30 -27.80 -0.01
N ILE A 878 8.61 -26.88 0.91
CA ILE A 878 9.90 -26.16 0.98
C ILE A 878 10.68 -26.49 2.27
N ALA A 879 10.14 -27.32 3.16
CA ALA A 879 10.79 -27.72 4.41
C ALA A 879 10.64 -29.23 4.67
N LYS A 880 11.71 -29.86 5.15
CA LYS A 880 11.66 -31.28 5.52
C LYS A 880 10.83 -31.49 6.79
N ALA A 881 10.07 -32.58 6.83
CA ALA A 881 9.34 -32.98 8.02
C ALA A 881 10.28 -33.27 9.20
N ASP A 882 9.98 -32.71 10.37
CA ASP A 882 10.70 -32.96 11.62
C ASP A 882 9.95 -34.03 12.43
N LYS A 883 10.67 -35.05 12.91
CA LYS A 883 10.09 -36.11 13.74
C LYS A 883 9.59 -35.57 15.08
N GLU A 884 10.22 -34.51 15.61
CA GLU A 884 9.80 -33.85 16.85
C GLU A 884 8.46 -33.14 16.66
N ASP A 885 8.28 -32.41 15.55
CA ASP A 885 7.02 -31.75 15.18
C ASP A 885 5.86 -32.77 15.10
N ILE A 886 6.10 -33.88 14.40
CA ILE A 886 5.13 -34.99 14.25
C ILE A 886 4.82 -35.61 15.62
N ALA A 887 5.83 -35.80 16.47
CA ALA A 887 5.66 -36.35 17.80
C ALA A 887 4.87 -35.41 18.71
N PHE A 888 5.11 -34.10 18.64
CA PHE A 888 4.34 -33.09 19.37
C PHE A 888 2.86 -33.16 19.00
N ALA A 889 2.53 -33.12 17.71
CA ALA A 889 1.15 -33.19 17.26
C ALA A 889 0.44 -34.49 17.71
N ARG A 890 1.12 -35.64 17.60
CA ARG A 890 0.56 -36.94 18.00
C ARG A 890 0.45 -37.13 19.50
N LYS A 891 1.46 -36.73 20.27
CA LYS A 891 1.55 -37.03 21.71
C LYS A 891 0.88 -35.97 22.58
N ILE A 892 0.92 -34.70 22.16
CA ILE A 892 0.40 -33.57 22.95
C ILE A 892 -0.96 -33.11 22.44
N LEU A 893 -1.08 -32.83 21.13
CA LEU A 893 -2.34 -32.37 20.54
C LEU A 893 -3.29 -33.51 20.15
N LYS A 894 -2.80 -34.76 20.16
CA LYS A 894 -3.54 -36.01 20.00
C LYS A 894 -4.20 -36.22 18.62
N TYR A 895 -3.63 -35.62 17.58
CA TYR A 895 -4.04 -35.86 16.19
C TYR A 895 -2.86 -36.29 15.30
N GLN A 896 -3.18 -36.83 14.12
CA GLN A 896 -2.22 -37.13 13.07
C GLN A 896 -2.74 -36.67 11.70
N TRP A 897 -1.82 -36.25 10.85
CA TRP A 897 -2.12 -35.88 9.48
C TRP A 897 -2.70 -37.05 8.67
N ARG A 898 -3.62 -36.74 7.76
CA ARG A 898 -4.18 -37.69 6.79
C ARG A 898 -4.03 -37.23 5.36
N ASN A 899 -4.40 -35.99 5.08
CA ASN A 899 -4.37 -35.44 3.74
C ASN A 899 -4.26 -33.92 3.78
N ASP A 900 -3.55 -33.36 2.80
CA ASP A 900 -3.56 -31.94 2.47
C ASP A 900 -4.77 -31.65 1.55
N LYS A 901 -5.11 -30.37 1.35
CA LYS A 901 -6.14 -29.90 0.41
C LYS A 901 -7.44 -30.69 0.57
N ALA A 902 -7.88 -30.82 1.81
CA ALA A 902 -8.87 -31.79 2.21
C ALA A 902 -10.26 -31.51 1.63
N SER A 903 -10.57 -30.25 1.34
CA SER A 903 -11.89 -29.80 0.90
C SER A 903 -11.78 -28.60 -0.05
N THR A 904 -12.59 -28.59 -1.11
CA THR A 904 -12.70 -27.50 -2.08
C THR A 904 -14.06 -26.82 -2.08
N GLU A 905 -15.10 -27.45 -1.52
CA GLU A 905 -16.46 -26.89 -1.50
C GLU A 905 -16.71 -25.87 -0.40
N GLY A 906 -15.84 -25.79 0.62
CA GLY A 906 -15.98 -24.77 1.66
C GLY A 906 -16.95 -25.13 2.78
N GLU A 907 -17.21 -26.42 3.01
CA GLU A 907 -18.20 -26.89 3.99
C GLU A 907 -17.61 -27.77 5.09
N ILE A 908 -18.19 -27.68 6.28
CA ILE A 908 -17.87 -28.52 7.43
C ILE A 908 -19.15 -28.95 8.15
N THR A 909 -19.13 -30.12 8.78
CA THR A 909 -20.21 -30.57 9.68
C THR A 909 -19.64 -31.15 10.96
N THR A 910 -20.30 -30.92 12.09
CA THR A 910 -20.07 -31.74 13.29
C THR A 910 -20.60 -33.15 13.07
N VAL A 911 -20.02 -34.11 13.78
CA VAL A 911 -20.51 -35.48 13.92
C VAL A 911 -20.64 -35.84 15.40
N VAL A 912 -21.49 -36.83 15.69
CA VAL A 912 -21.68 -37.33 17.06
C VAL A 912 -20.33 -37.74 17.65
N SER A 913 -19.96 -37.07 18.74
CA SER A 913 -18.69 -37.25 19.45
C SER A 913 -18.83 -36.68 20.86
N PRO A 914 -17.84 -36.87 21.75
CA PRO A 914 -17.86 -36.23 23.07
C PRO A 914 -17.98 -34.69 23.04
N LEU A 915 -17.71 -34.04 21.90
CA LEU A 915 -17.94 -32.60 21.74
C LEU A 915 -19.43 -32.25 21.70
N THR A 916 -20.23 -33.02 20.96
CA THR A 916 -21.66 -32.76 20.76
C THR A 916 -22.38 -33.95 20.12
N ASP A 917 -23.66 -34.10 20.44
CA ASP A 917 -24.62 -34.97 19.75
C ASP A 917 -25.34 -34.25 18.59
N LYS A 918 -25.21 -32.93 18.49
CA LYS A 918 -25.84 -32.12 17.46
C LYS A 918 -25.06 -32.20 16.14
N ARG A 919 -25.80 -32.14 15.03
CA ARG A 919 -25.25 -31.96 13.68
C ARG A 919 -25.38 -30.50 13.24
N LEU A 920 -24.29 -29.75 13.32
CA LEU A 920 -24.16 -28.37 12.88
C LEU A 920 -23.40 -28.36 11.54
N ARG A 921 -24.04 -27.86 10.47
CA ARG A 921 -23.40 -27.62 9.17
C ARG A 921 -22.99 -26.15 9.08
N MET A 922 -21.79 -25.90 8.59
CA MET A 922 -21.24 -24.55 8.44
C MET A 922 -20.47 -24.43 7.13
N GLU A 923 -20.28 -23.19 6.69
CA GLU A 923 -19.46 -22.85 5.52
C GLU A 923 -18.29 -21.97 5.95
N TYR A 924 -17.16 -22.09 5.25
CA TYR A 924 -16.00 -21.21 5.39
C TYR A 924 -15.65 -20.54 4.07
N PHE A 925 -14.89 -19.43 4.13
CA PHE A 925 -14.46 -18.69 2.94
C PHE A 925 -13.35 -19.44 2.19
N ASN A 926 -13.73 -20.18 1.14
CA ASN A 926 -12.83 -21.00 0.30
C ASN A 926 -12.47 -20.40 -1.06
N ARG A 927 -12.93 -19.18 -1.37
CA ARG A 927 -12.63 -18.45 -2.61
C ARG A 927 -12.23 -17.00 -2.33
N PRO A 928 -11.42 -16.34 -3.18
CA PRO A 928 -11.14 -14.91 -3.06
C PRO A 928 -12.42 -14.08 -2.97
N ASN A 929 -12.47 -13.18 -1.99
CA ASN A 929 -13.67 -12.40 -1.65
C ASN A 929 -13.29 -11.13 -0.85
N GLU A 930 -14.26 -10.25 -0.58
CA GLU A 930 -14.05 -8.97 0.12
C GLU A 930 -14.23 -9.04 1.66
N GLN A 931 -14.63 -10.18 2.21
CA GLN A 931 -15.07 -10.33 3.60
C GLN A 931 -14.01 -11.00 4.50
N SER A 932 -13.33 -12.04 4.02
CA SER A 932 -12.33 -12.81 4.76
C SER A 932 -11.21 -13.28 3.83
N TYR A 933 -10.03 -13.51 4.41
CA TYR A 933 -8.99 -14.24 3.69
C TYR A 933 -9.51 -15.61 3.24
N VAL A 934 -8.98 -16.08 2.11
CA VAL A 934 -9.39 -17.31 1.44
C VAL A 934 -8.67 -18.53 2.02
N VAL A 935 -9.41 -19.60 2.29
CA VAL A 935 -8.89 -20.92 2.72
C VAL A 935 -9.06 -21.94 1.59
N GLU A 936 -8.01 -22.12 0.79
CA GLU A 936 -7.99 -23.03 -0.37
C GLU A 936 -7.67 -24.47 0.04
N SER A 937 -6.72 -24.62 0.95
CA SER A 937 -6.11 -25.92 1.29
C SER A 937 -6.21 -26.21 2.79
N PRO A 938 -7.40 -26.55 3.31
CA PRO A 938 -7.55 -26.96 4.70
C PRO A 938 -7.03 -28.39 4.90
N ASP A 939 -6.64 -28.73 6.14
CA ASP A 939 -6.08 -30.01 6.50
C ASP A 939 -7.15 -31.06 6.84
N ALA A 940 -6.89 -32.32 6.49
CA ALA A 940 -7.56 -33.48 7.05
C ALA A 940 -6.69 -34.11 8.14
N ILE A 941 -7.26 -34.24 9.33
CA ILE A 941 -6.58 -34.80 10.52
C ILE A 941 -7.43 -35.90 11.16
N ALA A 942 -6.79 -36.90 11.75
CA ALA A 942 -7.46 -38.00 12.44
C ALA A 942 -6.94 -38.17 13.87
N PRO A 943 -7.70 -38.86 14.74
CA PRO A 943 -7.22 -39.24 16.06
C PRO A 943 -5.86 -39.96 16.01
N ALA A 944 -4.95 -39.59 16.91
CA ALA A 944 -3.68 -40.28 17.13
C ALA A 944 -3.66 -41.09 18.45
N ASP A 945 -4.73 -41.02 19.23
CA ASP A 945 -4.90 -41.68 20.51
C ASP A 945 -6.25 -42.41 20.54
N PRO A 946 -6.36 -43.60 21.15
CA PRO A 946 -7.63 -44.32 21.27
C PRO A 946 -8.73 -43.53 22.01
N CYS A 947 -8.35 -42.57 22.87
CA CYS A 947 -9.29 -41.69 23.58
C CYS A 947 -9.52 -40.35 22.86
N ALA A 948 -9.09 -40.23 21.60
CA ALA A 948 -9.39 -39.09 20.74
C ALA A 948 -10.41 -39.45 19.66
N TYR A 949 -11.24 -38.47 19.27
CA TYR A 949 -12.42 -38.69 18.43
C TYR A 949 -12.45 -37.69 17.28
N THR A 950 -12.88 -38.14 16.10
CA THR A 950 -13.27 -37.22 15.03
C THR A 950 -14.56 -36.51 15.45
N ALA A 951 -14.52 -35.18 15.50
CA ALA A 951 -15.68 -34.35 15.85
C ALA A 951 -16.24 -33.57 14.65
N PHE A 952 -15.43 -33.37 13.60
CA PHE A 952 -15.83 -32.63 12.40
C PHE A 952 -15.46 -33.40 11.14
N ARG A 953 -16.23 -33.19 10.07
CA ARG A 953 -15.95 -33.73 8.74
C ARG A 953 -16.22 -32.73 7.64
N TYR A 954 -15.48 -32.85 6.54
CA TYR A 954 -15.81 -32.20 5.27
C TYR A 954 -16.91 -33.02 4.58
N PRO A 955 -18.13 -32.50 4.39
CA PRO A 955 -19.25 -33.28 3.87
C PRO A 955 -19.03 -33.87 2.48
N GLU A 956 -18.28 -33.17 1.62
CA GLU A 956 -18.06 -33.57 0.22
C GLU A 956 -17.34 -34.91 0.06
N ASN A 957 -16.50 -35.31 1.01
CA ASN A 957 -15.69 -36.53 0.93
C ASN A 957 -15.55 -37.28 2.26
N ASN A 958 -16.26 -36.82 3.29
CA ASN A 958 -16.31 -37.40 4.63
C ASN A 958 -14.96 -37.48 5.35
N LYS A 959 -13.90 -36.78 4.89
CA LYS A 959 -12.61 -36.70 5.58
C LYS A 959 -12.78 -35.98 6.92
N SER A 960 -12.00 -36.39 7.91
CA SER A 960 -12.02 -35.80 9.26
C SER A 960 -11.39 -34.40 9.23
N ALA A 961 -12.18 -33.40 9.63
CA ALA A 961 -11.83 -31.98 9.61
C ALA A 961 -11.41 -31.45 11.00
N GLY A 962 -11.63 -32.23 12.06
CA GLY A 962 -11.32 -31.82 13.41
C GLY A 962 -11.38 -32.98 14.40
N VAL A 963 -10.51 -32.93 15.41
CA VAL A 963 -10.30 -33.97 16.41
C VAL A 963 -10.43 -33.38 17.81
N VAL A 964 -11.04 -34.14 18.71
CA VAL A 964 -11.11 -33.81 20.14
C VAL A 964 -10.48 -34.91 20.98
N PHE A 965 -9.84 -34.53 22.08
CA PHE A 965 -9.27 -35.46 23.07
C PHE A 965 -9.74 -35.07 24.47
N GLY A 966 -10.28 -36.04 25.22
CA GLY A 966 -10.95 -35.81 26.51
C GLY A 966 -10.07 -36.06 27.73
N GLY A 967 -8.86 -36.56 27.51
CA GLY A 967 -7.98 -37.13 28.53
C GLY A 967 -7.95 -38.65 28.48
N ASN A 968 -6.91 -39.24 29.08
CA ASN A 968 -6.81 -40.67 29.37
C ASN A 968 -6.13 -40.87 30.75
N GLU A 969 -5.77 -42.10 31.11
CA GLU A 969 -5.19 -42.41 32.42
C GLU A 969 -3.90 -41.62 32.74
N THR A 970 -3.06 -41.38 31.73
CA THR A 970 -1.76 -40.70 31.87
C THR A 970 -1.81 -39.23 31.50
N ASP A 971 -2.66 -38.87 30.54
CA ASP A 971 -2.72 -37.56 29.92
C ASP A 971 -4.02 -36.86 30.32
N ARG A 972 -3.95 -36.02 31.35
CA ARG A 972 -5.12 -35.41 32.01
C ARG A 972 -5.43 -34.00 31.51
N TRP A 973 -5.38 -33.79 30.19
CA TRP A 973 -5.74 -32.54 29.53
C TRP A 973 -6.77 -32.76 28.43
N ARG A 974 -7.33 -31.66 27.92
CA ARG A 974 -8.29 -31.69 26.80
C ARG A 974 -7.79 -30.86 25.63
N THR A 975 -8.00 -31.36 24.41
CA THR A 975 -7.68 -30.61 23.18
C THR A 975 -8.88 -30.62 22.23
N VAL A 976 -9.04 -29.52 21.50
CA VAL A 976 -9.86 -29.43 20.29
C VAL A 976 -8.96 -28.87 19.19
N VAL A 977 -8.79 -29.62 18.10
CA VAL A 977 -7.96 -29.19 16.96
C VAL A 977 -8.79 -29.26 15.69
N LEU A 978 -8.84 -28.16 14.94
CA LEU A 978 -9.52 -28.04 13.66
C LEU A 978 -8.49 -27.87 12.54
N GLY A 979 -8.66 -28.63 11.45
CA GLY A 979 -7.90 -28.49 10.21
C GLY A 979 -8.39 -27.35 9.30
N PHE A 980 -9.26 -26.49 9.84
CA PHE A 980 -9.74 -25.27 9.20
C PHE A 980 -9.79 -24.14 10.25
N PRO A 981 -9.71 -22.86 9.85
CA PRO A 981 -9.75 -21.74 10.78
C PRO A 981 -11.18 -21.42 11.24
N PHE A 982 -11.36 -21.17 12.55
CA PHE A 982 -12.65 -20.76 13.12
C PHE A 982 -13.11 -19.42 12.56
N GLU A 983 -12.19 -18.47 12.45
CA GLU A 983 -12.40 -17.11 11.97
C GLU A 983 -12.81 -17.04 10.50
N ALA A 984 -12.59 -18.10 9.73
CA ALA A 984 -12.99 -18.21 8.32
C ALA A 984 -14.42 -18.76 8.14
N VAL A 985 -15.08 -19.25 9.20
CA VAL A 985 -16.49 -19.68 9.13
C VAL A 985 -17.36 -18.46 8.86
N LYS A 986 -18.27 -18.52 7.88
CA LYS A 986 -19.04 -17.35 7.38
C LYS A 986 -20.07 -16.84 8.39
N GLY A 987 -20.86 -17.74 8.96
CA GLY A 987 -22.03 -17.39 9.77
C GLY A 987 -21.71 -17.08 11.23
N GLU A 988 -22.13 -15.92 11.73
CA GLU A 988 -21.88 -15.49 13.12
C GLU A 988 -22.55 -16.41 14.14
N ALA A 989 -23.82 -16.78 13.93
CA ALA A 989 -24.54 -17.68 14.84
C ALA A 989 -23.88 -19.07 14.91
N GLN A 990 -23.35 -19.57 13.79
CA GLN A 990 -22.63 -20.83 13.73
C GLN A 990 -21.30 -20.75 14.49
N ARG A 991 -20.56 -19.63 14.37
CA ARG A 991 -19.35 -19.38 15.16
C ARG A 991 -19.65 -19.33 16.66
N ASP A 992 -20.71 -18.64 17.05
CA ASP A 992 -21.14 -18.54 18.45
C ASP A 992 -21.47 -19.92 19.03
N GLU A 993 -22.27 -20.73 18.33
CA GLU A 993 -22.62 -22.09 18.77
C GLU A 993 -21.40 -23.02 18.79
N LEU A 994 -20.51 -22.93 17.79
CA LEU A 994 -19.27 -23.70 17.75
C LEU A 994 -18.36 -23.36 18.94
N MET A 995 -18.14 -22.07 19.23
CA MET A 995 -17.31 -21.66 20.36
C MET A 995 -17.92 -22.13 21.69
N LYS A 996 -19.25 -22.05 21.83
CA LYS A 996 -19.96 -22.58 22.99
C LYS A 996 -19.71 -24.07 23.19
N MET A 997 -19.90 -24.89 22.14
CA MET A 997 -19.62 -26.34 22.18
C MET A 997 -18.17 -26.63 22.59
N VAL A 998 -17.21 -25.90 22.01
CA VAL A 998 -15.77 -26.05 22.33
C VAL A 998 -15.51 -25.73 23.80
N MET A 999 -16.04 -24.63 24.31
CA MET A 999 -15.81 -24.21 25.69
C MET A 999 -16.49 -25.12 26.71
N GLU A 1000 -17.70 -25.60 26.43
CA GLU A 1000 -18.39 -26.60 27.26
C GLU A 1000 -17.58 -27.90 27.32
N TYR A 1001 -17.12 -28.41 26.17
CA TYR A 1001 -16.30 -29.61 26.13
C TYR A 1001 -14.96 -29.48 26.85
N LEU A 1002 -14.24 -28.38 26.64
CA LEU A 1002 -12.97 -28.14 27.31
C LEU A 1002 -13.14 -27.99 28.83
N ARG A 1003 -14.31 -27.53 29.30
CA ARG A 1003 -14.53 -27.27 30.73
C ARG A 1003 -15.17 -28.39 31.51
N ASN A 1004 -16.09 -29.15 30.89
CA ASN A 1004 -16.83 -30.19 31.57
C ASN A 1004 -15.87 -31.22 32.19
N LYS A 1005 -16.14 -31.59 33.45
CA LYS A 1005 -15.33 -32.52 34.23
C LYS A 1005 -15.91 -33.93 34.25
N GLU A 1006 -17.10 -34.11 33.68
CA GLU A 1006 -17.71 -35.43 33.52
C GLU A 1006 -16.84 -36.33 32.63
#